data_AF-A0A8T5PH67-F1
#
_entry.id   AF-A0A8T5PH67-F1
#
_cell.length_a   1.000
_cell.length_b   1.000
_cell.length_c   1.000
_cell.angle_alpha   90.00
_cell.angle_beta   90.00
_cell.angle_gamma   90.00
#
_symmetry.space_group_name_H-M   'P 1'
#
loop_
_entity.id
_entity.type
_entity.pdbx_description
1 polymer ?
#
loop_
_entity_poly.entity_id
_entity_poly.type
_entity_poly.pdbx_seq_one_letter_code
_entity_poly.pdbx_strand_id
1 'polypeptide(L)'
;MRLHHILVFLFLIIFFLNSYGFCSILEIVAKNDAFIDSRDPNKNYGKDPYAYVDNDAKQRSLYSWDISNFSQYKIKRALLKLYIISREKSGYTYILLFYLNNNWNWSEDTIVWNNQPSIGFEINYICIKEPLDQNNLPQCFVPAGIEEGTEYILDITEYVNSEISSNNRTIITFFLGQGIYGGNYYTIWATKDHPNPNYHPKLVLEIEDNLTTTTITTTTTTITTTTISTTIPITSTTTTSTTTSTTIITTTSTTIPQTTTTTIVATTSTTTSIPIIQNFRKPIIMVKNDFYDILFASSFASRYENNEKVIPVIVWEENNERMKNQIKNFIERYSPDAIFLVGMNYPEDLPQIRNYQINERYQIGNGLVVVDENRTKALLASFIAKLKNYTFIRKDQTISSDFAKDTICTFFNNSCKIVLDNEEKLIDYILDLTKEKRKEVNYLVVSNVAKNEAALSTRFDAVPIVIDVIENYSGTVSQINEKNKINLTKSKINSTIEKIIQKGLLGKYYQFNTTIFLSLLGAPYACVEDPWSDDRFDIQDGDILFTDNLYADINNDGYLELAIGRFCCSPAQVSLMIENSKLWNKNNKNVAIFSEYRMPKYLDLFFLDGMAEGFATEWTLRVKGFNVTRFIEIRGENITEEDKKEIEKSISLNPEEWVSKAFDFLNLKKISNYKYKILEADWRDLKNLNKLEELNKSSFLSNIENFSTIFYFGMGDLKNLYFPSNESYFNPYPRDKNISASEIEFKTPKIFFDEHSLSAHPNSSFIKINNLVFIGSTGIVHDTYVFSPLISFLNSLLKNYPIGKAVNNMKLNIAYSNQSYSQGSIVTSLTVLSSLKLIQKEFYQKMLYGDPSLVIDPPNYENMNYEIISNGNDFLIEFNFSPKYEIKNKEIVFETPQYFIYDVNKPIVPVFRKEIIVPSNIKNVSFEIIEKDLIANIEPIILREDQFSSTQENFTSFPSHLYWIDEQKLFDNRYLLSINFVPVRYFRNSENISARIYEGLVRITYEPNLEIIDLITRNVTLGKEEKIILRLKGNGKLNITILIDSEDFNEELSFIKEVNGIEDIEIPWYAKKEGKFIATAIVKDENGNIAGPRASLFYVRAPSFFELFLDGFKRIIEFISSPTRKESKIKSFSENFYDYIQDGKRIIEYKNPERAIRVEYSSDGIKYKMITSNRTIEIIENATSKTKILVAYLGKIEEKKELGMITTNCEINCEVLKKELEKATNELLYYLDYIKEKYSLRE
;
A
#
# COMPACT_ATOMS: atom_id res chain seq x y z
N MET A 1 52.89 7.27 -21.14
CA MET A 1 52.34 6.01 -20.58
C MET A 1 50.88 6.11 -20.13
N ARG A 2 50.44 7.17 -19.40
CA ARG A 2 49.04 7.30 -18.92
C ARG A 2 47.97 7.44 -20.02
N LEU A 3 48.26 8.11 -21.14
CA LEU A 3 47.32 8.24 -22.26
C LEU A 3 47.04 6.89 -22.97
N HIS A 4 48.05 6.02 -23.04
CA HIS A 4 47.90 4.70 -23.66
C HIS A 4 47.06 3.75 -22.80
N HIS A 5 47.20 3.84 -21.47
CA HIS A 5 46.36 3.06 -20.55
C HIS A 5 44.91 3.56 -20.54
N ILE A 6 44.68 4.87 -20.72
CA ILE A 6 43.33 5.43 -20.88
C ILE A 6 42.70 4.98 -22.19
N LEU A 7 43.45 4.98 -23.30
CA LEU A 7 42.96 4.48 -24.60
C LEU A 7 42.67 2.97 -24.58
N VAL A 8 43.49 2.17 -23.91
CA VAL A 8 43.26 0.73 -23.75
C VAL A 8 42.06 0.44 -22.82
N PHE A 9 41.87 1.24 -21.76
CA PHE A 9 40.70 1.13 -20.88
C PHE A 9 39.41 1.56 -21.60
N LEU A 10 39.45 2.63 -22.41
CA LEU A 10 38.35 3.01 -23.29
C LEU A 10 38.03 1.92 -24.33
N PHE A 11 39.07 1.32 -24.92
CA PHE A 11 38.90 0.22 -25.88
C PHE A 11 38.27 -1.02 -25.22
N LEU A 12 38.65 -1.35 -23.99
CA LEU A 12 38.08 -2.46 -23.21
C LEU A 12 36.64 -2.18 -22.75
N ILE A 13 36.30 -0.94 -22.40
CA ILE A 13 34.92 -0.53 -22.10
C ILE A 13 34.05 -0.64 -23.35
N ILE A 14 34.54 -0.19 -24.51
CA ILE A 14 33.85 -0.34 -25.80
C ILE A 14 33.67 -1.83 -26.16
N PHE A 15 34.64 -2.70 -25.82
CA PHE A 15 34.53 -4.13 -26.06
C PHE A 15 33.53 -4.84 -25.12
N PHE A 16 33.48 -4.45 -23.84
CA PHE A 16 32.52 -5.00 -22.87
C PHE A 16 31.09 -4.50 -23.10
N LEU A 17 30.92 -3.26 -23.57
CA LEU A 17 29.65 -2.68 -24.01
C LEU A 17 29.09 -3.29 -25.30
N ASN A 18 29.66 -4.39 -25.83
CA ASN A 18 29.06 -5.15 -26.95
C ASN A 18 28.54 -6.53 -26.51
N SER A 19 28.52 -6.85 -25.21
CA SER A 19 28.22 -8.21 -24.71
C SER A 19 26.97 -8.36 -23.82
N TYR A 20 26.29 -7.27 -23.47
CA TYR A 20 24.91 -7.32 -22.97
C TYR A 20 23.98 -7.31 -24.19
N GLY A 21 22.87 -8.06 -24.20
CA GLY A 21 21.90 -7.98 -25.29
C GLY A 21 21.31 -6.58 -25.35
N PHE A 22 21.89 -5.72 -26.19
CA PHE A 22 21.44 -4.34 -26.34
C PHE A 22 20.13 -4.38 -27.12
N CYS A 23 19.06 -3.92 -26.48
CA CYS A 23 17.92 -3.50 -27.24
C CYS A 23 18.31 -2.18 -27.93
N SER A 24 18.66 -2.25 -29.21
CA SER A 24 19.13 -1.10 -29.96
C SER A 24 17.92 -0.33 -30.49
N ILE A 25 17.91 1.00 -30.27
CA ILE A 25 16.94 1.89 -30.87
C ILE A 25 17.60 2.54 -32.09
N LEU A 26 16.96 2.42 -33.25
CA LEU A 26 17.42 3.00 -34.49
C LEU A 26 16.41 4.00 -35.03
N GLU A 27 16.86 5.22 -35.33
CA GLU A 27 16.05 6.22 -36.03
C GLU A 27 16.43 6.29 -37.50
N ILE A 28 15.46 6.14 -38.40
CA ILE A 28 15.62 6.21 -39.85
C ILE A 28 14.82 7.39 -40.36
N VAL A 29 15.47 8.38 -40.98
CA VAL A 29 14.79 9.50 -41.65
C VAL A 29 14.20 9.01 -42.97
N ALA A 30 13.09 9.60 -43.41
CA ALA A 30 12.48 9.28 -44.69
C ALA A 30 13.51 9.36 -45.85
N LYS A 31 13.57 8.31 -46.67
CA LYS A 31 14.39 8.24 -47.89
C LYS A 31 13.81 9.16 -48.96
N ASN A 32 12.52 9.02 -49.21
CA ASN A 32 11.75 9.88 -50.07
C ASN A 32 10.47 10.32 -49.37
N ASP A 33 10.08 11.58 -49.51
CA ASP A 33 8.77 12.14 -49.22
C ASP A 33 8.30 13.11 -50.31
N ALA A 34 7.00 13.09 -50.59
CA ALA A 34 6.39 13.99 -51.55
C ALA A 34 4.91 14.11 -51.21
N PHE A 35 4.27 15.19 -51.65
CA PHE A 35 2.83 15.14 -51.85
C PHE A 35 2.49 15.18 -53.34
N ILE A 36 1.28 14.78 -53.67
CA ILE A 36 0.74 14.85 -55.02
C ILE A 36 -0.62 15.50 -54.96
N ASP A 37 -0.96 16.23 -56.02
CA ASP A 37 -2.18 17.01 -56.09
C ASP A 37 -2.92 16.73 -57.39
N SER A 38 -4.14 16.19 -57.29
CA SER A 38 -5.01 15.94 -58.45
C SER A 38 -5.44 17.20 -59.19
N ARG A 39 -5.38 18.36 -58.53
CA ARG A 39 -5.71 19.66 -59.12
C ARG A 39 -4.62 20.10 -60.10
N ASP A 40 -3.38 19.67 -59.85
CA ASP A 40 -2.21 19.91 -60.71
C ASP A 40 -1.51 18.58 -61.04
N PRO A 41 -2.13 17.69 -61.83
CA PRO A 41 -1.78 16.27 -61.82
C PRO A 41 -0.42 15.92 -62.47
N ASN A 42 0.22 16.89 -63.12
CA ASN A 42 1.55 16.77 -63.73
C ASN A 42 2.62 17.58 -62.99
N LYS A 43 2.28 18.28 -61.90
CA LYS A 43 3.24 19.05 -61.12
C LYS A 43 3.88 18.15 -60.08
N ASN A 44 5.20 18.26 -60.00
CA ASN A 44 6.01 17.54 -59.02
C ASN A 44 6.21 18.41 -57.77
N TYR A 45 5.96 17.82 -56.60
CA TYR A 45 6.13 18.45 -55.28
C TYR A 45 7.11 17.72 -54.37
N GLY A 46 7.95 16.82 -54.90
CA GLY A 46 8.89 16.00 -54.12
C GLY A 46 10.05 16.76 -53.47
N LYS A 47 10.14 18.09 -53.62
CA LYS A 47 11.09 18.98 -52.94
C LYS A 47 10.42 20.06 -52.09
N ASP A 48 9.11 19.94 -51.88
CA ASP A 48 8.38 20.88 -51.04
C ASP A 48 8.70 20.57 -49.56
N PRO A 49 9.07 21.57 -48.73
CA PRO A 49 9.26 21.39 -47.30
C PRO A 49 7.98 20.96 -46.55
N TYR A 50 6.83 21.00 -47.24
CA TYR A 50 5.51 20.75 -46.67
C TYR A 50 4.74 19.72 -47.49
N ALA A 51 4.18 18.72 -46.82
CA ALA A 51 3.33 17.70 -47.43
C ALA A 51 1.87 17.87 -46.99
N TYR A 52 0.98 17.95 -47.96
CA TYR A 52 -0.43 18.24 -47.73
C TYR A 52 -1.25 16.95 -47.79
N VAL A 53 -2.20 16.84 -46.87
CA VAL A 53 -3.21 15.78 -46.84
C VAL A 53 -4.58 16.42 -46.68
N ASP A 54 -5.53 16.13 -47.57
CA ASP A 54 -6.89 16.64 -47.50
C ASP A 54 -7.96 15.53 -47.45
N ASN A 55 -9.17 15.90 -47.03
CA ASN A 55 -10.32 15.00 -46.87
C ASN A 55 -10.88 14.44 -48.19
N ASP A 56 -10.76 15.19 -49.28
CA ASP A 56 -11.24 14.73 -50.60
C ASP A 56 -10.25 13.75 -51.28
N ALA A 57 -9.13 13.46 -50.62
CA ALA A 57 -7.99 12.75 -51.17
C ALA A 57 -7.52 13.35 -52.51
N LYS A 58 -7.66 14.67 -52.70
CA LYS A 58 -7.10 15.42 -53.83
C LYS A 58 -5.63 15.75 -53.57
N GLN A 59 -5.24 15.92 -52.31
CA GLN A 59 -3.86 16.04 -51.84
C GLN A 59 -3.50 14.84 -50.97
N ARG A 60 -2.34 14.26 -51.28
CA ARG A 60 -1.91 12.99 -50.70
C ARG A 60 -0.44 13.03 -50.43
N SER A 61 -0.01 12.59 -49.25
CA SER A 61 1.42 12.57 -48.89
C SER A 61 1.96 11.14 -48.95
N LEU A 62 3.08 10.96 -49.64
CA LEU A 62 3.80 9.70 -49.77
C LEU A 62 5.10 9.79 -48.99
N TYR A 63 5.42 8.73 -48.26
CA TYR A 63 6.68 8.62 -47.55
C TYR A 63 7.29 7.23 -47.77
N SER A 64 8.62 7.17 -47.72
CA SER A 64 9.37 5.93 -47.87
C SER A 64 10.57 5.85 -46.93
N TRP A 65 10.86 4.66 -46.42
CA TRP A 65 12.04 4.36 -45.60
C TRP A 65 12.77 3.15 -46.15
N ASP A 66 14.10 3.25 -46.22
CA ASP A 66 14.95 2.12 -46.57
C ASP A 66 15.10 1.20 -45.37
N ILE A 67 14.59 -0.02 -45.48
CA ILE A 67 14.69 -1.04 -44.43
C ILE A 67 15.53 -2.24 -44.85
N SER A 68 16.27 -2.14 -45.95
CA SER A 68 17.10 -3.23 -46.51
C SER A 68 18.03 -3.87 -45.48
N ASN A 69 18.55 -3.08 -44.54
CA ASN A 69 19.51 -3.54 -43.53
C ASN A 69 18.86 -4.26 -42.34
N PHE A 70 17.53 -4.34 -42.26
CA PHE A 70 16.81 -4.85 -41.08
C PHE A 70 16.20 -6.23 -41.23
N SER A 71 16.33 -6.86 -42.39
CA SER A 71 15.81 -8.23 -42.62
C SER A 71 16.41 -9.30 -41.72
N GLN A 72 17.56 -9.01 -41.11
CA GLN A 72 18.28 -9.91 -40.19
C GLN A 72 17.90 -9.74 -38.70
N TYR A 73 17.17 -8.68 -38.34
CA TYR A 73 16.82 -8.38 -36.95
C TYR A 73 15.35 -8.69 -36.67
N LYS A 74 15.05 -9.04 -35.42
CA LYS A 74 13.68 -9.12 -34.94
C LYS A 74 13.26 -7.75 -34.43
N ILE A 75 12.23 -7.15 -35.05
CA ILE A 75 11.72 -5.84 -34.62
C ILE A 75 10.76 -6.04 -33.46
N LYS A 76 11.16 -5.59 -32.28
CA LYS A 76 10.32 -5.60 -31.07
C LYS A 76 9.24 -4.52 -31.14
N ARG A 77 9.58 -3.35 -31.70
CA ARG A 77 8.67 -2.21 -31.83
C ARG A 77 9.06 -1.32 -33.01
N ALA A 78 8.10 -0.76 -33.74
CA ALA A 78 8.32 0.20 -34.81
C ALA A 78 7.37 1.40 -34.69
N LEU A 79 7.93 2.58 -34.46
CA LEU A 79 7.19 3.82 -34.27
C LEU A 79 7.42 4.76 -35.44
N LEU A 80 6.34 5.15 -36.10
CA LEU A 80 6.34 6.21 -37.08
C LEU A 80 6.12 7.56 -36.39
N LYS A 81 7.06 8.48 -36.57
CA LYS A 81 6.99 9.86 -36.08
C LYS A 81 6.81 10.81 -37.24
N LEU A 82 5.70 11.54 -37.21
CA LEU A 82 5.36 12.61 -38.15
C LEU A 82 5.25 13.93 -37.39
N TYR A 83 5.44 15.05 -38.08
CA TYR A 83 5.41 16.38 -37.46
C TYR A 83 4.41 17.28 -38.17
N ILE A 84 3.50 17.86 -37.39
CA ILE A 84 2.44 18.74 -37.90
C ILE A 84 2.99 20.15 -37.94
N ILE A 85 2.92 20.81 -39.11
CA ILE A 85 3.34 22.20 -39.27
C ILE A 85 2.17 23.13 -39.02
N SER A 86 1.04 22.87 -39.66
CA SER A 86 -0.18 23.64 -39.43
C SER A 86 -1.40 22.86 -39.87
N ARG A 87 -2.56 23.35 -39.42
CA ARG A 87 -3.86 22.82 -39.78
C ARG A 87 -4.84 23.97 -39.95
N GLU A 88 -5.80 23.79 -40.86
CA GLU A 88 -6.89 24.76 -41.01
C GLU A 88 -7.72 24.86 -39.72
N LYS A 89 -8.15 26.08 -39.36
CA LYS A 89 -8.58 26.46 -37.99
C LYS A 89 -9.86 25.78 -37.46
N SER A 90 -10.48 24.81 -38.16
CA SER A 90 -11.71 24.16 -37.70
C SER A 90 -11.78 22.65 -38.01
N GLY A 91 -12.49 21.88 -37.18
CA GLY A 91 -12.75 20.44 -37.33
C GLY A 91 -11.73 19.51 -36.66
N TYR A 92 -11.79 18.21 -36.93
CA TYR A 92 -10.75 17.20 -36.61
C TYR A 92 -10.29 16.49 -37.90
N THR A 93 -9.02 16.11 -37.97
CA THR A 93 -8.45 15.34 -39.09
C THR A 93 -8.21 13.91 -38.61
N TYR A 94 -8.89 12.94 -39.22
CA TYR A 94 -8.61 11.52 -38.98
C TYR A 94 -7.50 11.05 -39.91
N ILE A 95 -6.46 10.43 -39.36
CA ILE A 95 -5.32 9.99 -40.16
C ILE A 95 -5.53 8.56 -40.64
N LEU A 96 -5.19 8.33 -41.90
CA LEU A 96 -5.22 7.01 -42.51
C LEU A 96 -3.85 6.71 -43.11
N LEU A 97 -3.32 5.52 -42.80
CA LEU A 97 -2.14 4.99 -43.45
C LEU A 97 -2.57 3.94 -44.45
N PHE A 98 -2.14 4.04 -45.70
CA PHE A 98 -2.43 3.02 -46.70
C PHE A 98 -1.14 2.43 -47.28
N TYR A 99 -1.20 1.14 -47.56
CA TYR A 99 -0.19 0.39 -48.29
C TYR A 99 -0.17 0.78 -49.77
N LEU A 100 0.99 0.66 -50.45
CA LEU A 100 1.11 0.88 -51.90
C LEU A 100 1.30 -0.46 -52.64
N ASN A 101 0.41 -0.75 -53.59
CA ASN A 101 0.38 -2.05 -54.29
C ASN A 101 1.51 -2.20 -55.32
N ASN A 102 1.78 -1.16 -56.11
CA ASN A 102 2.74 -1.18 -57.22
C ASN A 102 3.72 0.00 -57.14
N ASN A 103 4.92 -0.16 -57.70
CA ASN A 103 5.88 0.95 -57.88
C ASN A 103 6.37 1.63 -56.58
N TRP A 104 6.71 0.81 -55.59
CA TRP A 104 7.24 1.15 -54.26
C TRP A 104 8.65 1.80 -54.29
N ASN A 105 9.28 1.88 -55.45
CA ASN A 105 10.54 2.61 -55.69
C ASN A 105 10.29 3.94 -56.42
N TRP A 106 9.27 4.69 -55.99
CA TRP A 106 9.01 6.02 -56.54
C TRP A 106 10.14 7.00 -56.17
N SER A 107 10.32 8.04 -56.98
CA SER A 107 11.34 9.09 -56.78
C SER A 107 10.67 10.45 -56.63
N GLU A 108 11.17 11.26 -55.70
CA GLU A 108 10.78 12.67 -55.53
C GLU A 108 10.93 13.47 -56.81
N ASP A 109 11.91 13.16 -57.64
CA ASP A 109 12.20 13.95 -58.84
C ASP A 109 11.22 13.68 -59.98
N THR A 110 10.40 12.63 -59.87
CA THR A 110 9.47 12.24 -60.95
C THR A 110 8.04 12.00 -60.49
N ILE A 111 7.76 11.89 -59.20
CA ILE A 111 6.42 11.58 -58.68
C ILE A 111 5.46 12.75 -58.91
N VAL A 112 4.35 12.45 -59.58
CA VAL A 112 3.22 13.34 -59.85
C VAL A 112 1.94 12.55 -59.67
N TRP A 113 0.79 13.21 -59.61
CA TRP A 113 -0.50 12.52 -59.46
C TRP A 113 -0.72 11.44 -60.53
N ASN A 114 -0.39 11.74 -61.79
CA ASN A 114 -0.63 10.84 -62.93
C ASN A 114 0.27 9.59 -62.98
N ASN A 115 1.38 9.55 -62.23
CA ASN A 115 2.26 8.38 -62.16
C ASN A 115 2.39 7.81 -60.73
N GLN A 116 1.50 8.24 -59.82
CA GLN A 116 1.51 7.77 -58.44
C GLN A 116 1.28 6.25 -58.35
N PRO A 117 1.89 5.56 -57.37
CA PRO A 117 1.54 4.20 -56.98
C PRO A 117 0.03 4.01 -56.73
N SER A 118 -0.50 2.83 -57.09
CA SER A 118 -1.86 2.47 -56.70
C SER A 118 -1.96 2.19 -55.19
N ILE A 119 -3.01 2.72 -54.56
CA ILE A 119 -3.30 2.53 -53.14
C ILE A 119 -3.84 1.11 -52.90
N GLY A 120 -3.37 0.46 -51.85
CA GLY A 120 -3.77 -0.86 -51.37
C GLY A 120 -4.68 -0.80 -50.16
N PHE A 121 -4.44 -1.68 -49.18
CA PHE A 121 -5.24 -1.75 -47.95
C PHE A 121 -4.78 -0.71 -46.92
N GLU A 122 -5.67 -0.38 -45.99
CA GLU A 122 -5.37 0.46 -44.83
C GLU A 122 -4.48 -0.30 -43.84
N ILE A 123 -3.42 0.33 -43.38
CA ILE A 123 -2.48 -0.22 -42.40
C ILE A 123 -3.09 -0.02 -41.01
N ASN A 124 -3.23 -1.09 -40.23
CA ASN A 124 -3.62 -0.99 -38.82
C ASN A 124 -2.46 -0.42 -38.00
N TYR A 125 -2.76 0.54 -37.11
CA TYR A 125 -1.78 1.17 -36.23
C TYR A 125 -2.42 1.62 -34.91
N ILE A 126 -1.60 1.84 -33.87
CA ILE A 126 -2.03 2.34 -32.55
C ILE A 126 -1.43 3.75 -32.33
N CYS A 127 -2.25 4.74 -31.96
CA CYS A 127 -1.73 6.06 -31.58
C CYS A 127 -1.17 6.03 -30.15
N ILE A 128 0.11 6.41 -29.97
CA ILE A 128 0.76 6.39 -28.64
C ILE A 128 0.71 7.75 -27.96
N LYS A 129 0.65 8.84 -28.74
CA LYS A 129 0.69 10.21 -28.24
C LYS A 129 -0.23 11.08 -29.08
N GLU A 130 -1.41 11.34 -28.54
CA GLU A 130 -2.32 12.36 -29.08
C GLU A 130 -1.97 13.73 -28.49
N PRO A 131 -2.06 14.83 -29.26
CA PRO A 131 -2.22 16.14 -28.68
C PRO A 131 -3.55 16.14 -27.93
N LEU A 132 -3.51 16.31 -26.60
CA LEU A 132 -4.66 16.26 -25.69
C LEU A 132 -5.89 17.00 -26.26
N ASP A 133 -6.89 16.25 -26.71
CA ASP A 133 -8.26 16.76 -26.88
C ASP A 133 -9.00 16.63 -25.53
N GLN A 134 -9.75 17.67 -25.17
CA GLN A 134 -10.58 17.72 -23.96
C GLN A 134 -11.78 16.75 -24.02
N ASN A 135 -12.09 16.15 -25.18
CA ASN A 135 -13.31 15.37 -25.39
C ASN A 135 -13.13 13.84 -25.57
N ASN A 136 -11.91 13.31 -25.43
CA ASN A 136 -11.63 11.88 -25.24
C ASN A 136 -12.31 10.93 -26.26
N LEU A 137 -12.21 11.22 -27.56
CA LEU A 137 -12.63 10.31 -28.63
C LEU A 137 -11.50 9.29 -28.94
N PRO A 138 -11.75 7.96 -28.92
CA PRO A 138 -10.70 6.94 -29.00
C PRO A 138 -10.29 6.59 -30.44
N GLN A 139 -9.94 7.59 -31.26
CA GLN A 139 -9.51 7.39 -32.65
C GLN A 139 -8.45 8.44 -33.00
N CYS A 140 -7.45 8.06 -33.79
CA CYS A 140 -6.27 8.87 -34.15
C CYS A 140 -6.64 10.21 -34.83
N PHE A 141 -6.96 11.22 -34.02
CA PHE A 141 -7.34 12.56 -34.48
C PHE A 141 -6.20 13.55 -34.32
N VAL A 142 -6.18 14.52 -35.23
CA VAL A 142 -5.36 15.72 -35.14
C VAL A 142 -6.30 16.88 -34.80
N PRO A 143 -6.28 17.42 -33.55
CA PRO A 143 -7.15 18.53 -33.13
C PRO A 143 -6.87 19.85 -33.86
N ALA A 144 -7.78 20.82 -33.73
CA ALA A 144 -7.60 22.15 -34.32
C ALA A 144 -6.61 22.98 -33.46
N GLY A 145 -5.89 23.92 -34.08
CA GLY A 145 -5.03 24.85 -33.33
C GLY A 145 -3.73 24.27 -32.78
N ILE A 146 -3.23 23.18 -33.37
CA ILE A 146 -1.95 22.56 -32.99
C ILE A 146 -0.77 23.47 -33.33
N GLU A 147 0.20 23.54 -32.42
CA GLU A 147 1.44 24.29 -32.61
C GLU A 147 2.35 23.62 -33.66
N GLU A 148 3.05 24.45 -34.45
CA GLU A 148 4.03 24.00 -35.43
C GLU A 148 5.11 23.13 -34.78
N GLY A 149 5.38 21.97 -35.37
CA GLY A 149 6.37 21.00 -34.87
C GLY A 149 5.80 19.99 -33.88
N THR A 150 4.48 19.95 -33.67
CA THR A 150 3.86 18.94 -32.82
C THR A 150 4.12 17.53 -33.37
N GLU A 151 4.77 16.71 -32.56
CA GLU A 151 5.11 15.31 -32.86
C GLU A 151 3.86 14.43 -32.74
N TYR A 152 3.61 13.64 -33.79
CA TYR A 152 2.53 12.65 -33.89
C TYR A 152 3.14 11.25 -34.03
N ILE A 153 2.82 10.34 -33.11
CA ILE A 153 3.47 9.02 -33.00
C ILE A 153 2.49 7.88 -33.23
N LEU A 154 2.75 7.08 -34.26
CA LEU A 154 1.97 5.91 -34.65
C LEU A 154 2.78 4.62 -34.44
N ASP A 155 2.23 3.65 -33.74
CA ASP A 155 2.81 2.30 -33.63
C ASP A 155 2.40 1.48 -34.85
N ILE A 156 3.38 1.17 -35.70
CA ILE A 156 3.21 0.36 -36.92
C ILE A 156 4.00 -0.95 -36.84
N THR A 157 4.23 -1.46 -35.61
CA THR A 157 5.05 -2.66 -35.35
C THR A 157 4.59 -3.88 -36.14
N GLU A 158 3.28 -4.15 -36.18
CA GLU A 158 2.73 -5.31 -36.89
C GLU A 158 2.99 -5.21 -38.40
N TYR A 159 2.78 -4.01 -38.97
CA TYR A 159 3.01 -3.76 -40.38
C TYR A 159 4.48 -3.90 -40.77
N VAL A 160 5.40 -3.27 -40.04
CA VAL A 160 6.85 -3.34 -40.32
C VAL A 160 7.36 -4.78 -40.20
N ASN A 161 6.90 -5.54 -39.19
CA ASN A 161 7.24 -6.96 -39.06
C ASN A 161 6.70 -7.81 -40.22
N SER A 162 5.49 -7.52 -40.70
CA SER A 162 4.90 -8.22 -41.84
C SER A 162 5.69 -7.99 -43.13
N GLU A 163 6.14 -6.75 -43.38
CA GLU A 163 6.97 -6.40 -44.53
C GLU A 163 8.32 -7.13 -44.50
N ILE A 164 9.01 -7.07 -43.36
CA ILE A 164 10.30 -7.74 -43.15
C ILE A 164 10.17 -9.25 -43.31
N SER A 165 9.13 -9.86 -42.72
CA SER A 165 8.92 -11.31 -42.77
C SER A 165 8.59 -11.82 -44.17
N SER A 166 7.94 -10.99 -45.00
CA SER A 166 7.59 -11.35 -46.38
C SER A 166 8.82 -11.40 -47.31
N ASN A 167 9.96 -10.82 -46.92
CA ASN A 167 11.21 -10.69 -47.69
C ASN A 167 11.06 -10.09 -49.10
N ASN A 168 9.90 -9.54 -49.43
CA ASN A 168 9.60 -9.07 -50.79
C ASN A 168 9.94 -7.60 -50.98
N ARG A 169 10.19 -6.83 -49.90
CA ARG A 169 10.45 -5.40 -49.96
C ARG A 169 11.58 -4.93 -49.05
N THR A 170 12.49 -4.14 -49.63
CA THR A 170 13.57 -3.41 -48.94
C THR A 170 13.21 -1.96 -48.61
N ILE A 171 12.07 -1.47 -49.08
CA ILE A 171 11.60 -0.11 -48.84
C ILE A 171 10.16 -0.21 -48.34
N ILE A 172 9.90 0.35 -47.17
CA ILE A 172 8.53 0.56 -46.69
C ILE A 172 8.04 1.85 -47.31
N THR A 173 6.88 1.79 -47.95
CA THR A 173 6.22 2.96 -48.48
C THR A 173 4.79 2.96 -47.99
N PHE A 174 4.35 4.13 -47.55
CA PHE A 174 2.96 4.30 -47.22
C PHE A 174 2.46 5.66 -47.68
N PHE A 175 1.16 5.69 -47.67
CA PHE A 175 0.35 6.79 -48.10
C PHE A 175 -0.36 7.36 -46.88
N LEU A 176 -0.20 8.65 -46.65
CA LEU A 176 -0.89 9.39 -45.60
C LEU A 176 -2.13 10.06 -46.21
N GLY A 177 -3.30 9.59 -45.81
CA GLY A 177 -4.60 10.10 -46.21
C GLY A 177 -5.39 10.64 -45.00
N GLN A 178 -6.51 11.29 -45.30
CA GLN A 178 -7.47 11.74 -44.29
C GLN A 178 -8.79 10.95 -44.42
N GLY A 179 -9.41 10.58 -43.30
CA GLY A 179 -10.70 9.89 -43.28
C GLY A 179 -11.88 10.81 -43.63
N ILE A 180 -12.94 10.24 -44.20
CA ILE A 180 -14.11 10.94 -44.81
C ILE A 180 -14.94 11.76 -43.79
N TYR A 181 -14.64 11.69 -42.48
CA TYR A 181 -15.49 12.21 -41.41
C TYR A 181 -15.30 13.70 -41.04
N GLY A 182 -14.89 14.58 -41.98
CA GLY A 182 -14.76 16.02 -41.72
C GLY A 182 -14.97 16.90 -42.94
N GLY A 183 -15.22 18.21 -42.74
CA GLY A 183 -15.33 19.21 -43.81
C GLY A 183 -14.05 19.35 -44.66
N ASN A 184 -14.03 20.26 -45.65
CA ASN A 184 -12.90 20.45 -46.57
C ASN A 184 -11.64 21.03 -45.88
N TYR A 185 -11.01 20.25 -45.00
CA TYR A 185 -9.82 20.62 -44.25
C TYR A 185 -8.60 19.91 -44.81
N TYR A 186 -7.45 20.55 -44.68
CA TYR A 186 -6.16 19.95 -44.95
C TYR A 186 -5.23 20.06 -43.74
N THR A 187 -4.31 19.10 -43.64
CA THR A 187 -3.26 19.07 -42.63
C THR A 187 -1.91 19.16 -43.33
N ILE A 188 -1.04 20.04 -42.84
CA ILE A 188 0.31 20.22 -43.36
C ILE A 188 1.30 19.48 -42.47
N TRP A 189 2.03 18.55 -43.08
CA TRP A 189 3.09 17.77 -42.45
C TRP A 189 4.45 18.25 -42.90
N ALA A 190 5.46 18.11 -42.04
CA ALA A 190 6.83 18.36 -42.41
C ALA A 190 7.38 17.24 -43.32
N THR A 191 8.22 17.61 -44.28
CA THR A 191 9.02 16.67 -45.09
C THR A 191 10.48 16.66 -44.62
N LYS A 192 11.31 15.80 -45.22
CA LYS A 192 12.76 15.75 -45.01
C LYS A 192 13.46 16.98 -45.59
N ASP A 193 12.78 17.74 -46.45
CA ASP A 193 13.26 19.02 -46.97
C ASP A 193 12.81 20.19 -46.08
N HIS A 194 12.09 19.93 -44.98
CA HIS A 194 11.73 20.96 -44.01
C HIS A 194 12.99 21.65 -43.43
N PRO A 195 13.02 23.00 -43.29
CA PRO A 195 14.22 23.72 -42.83
C PRO A 195 14.71 23.32 -41.44
N ASN A 196 13.82 22.85 -40.58
CA ASN A 196 14.15 22.33 -39.26
C ASN A 196 14.32 20.79 -39.32
N PRO A 197 15.54 20.25 -39.17
CA PRO A 197 15.79 18.81 -39.23
C PRO A 197 15.14 18.01 -38.09
N ASN A 198 14.74 18.68 -37.00
CA ASN A 198 14.00 18.01 -35.93
C ASN A 198 12.56 17.65 -36.31
N TYR A 199 12.04 18.23 -37.40
CA TYR A 199 10.69 17.95 -37.90
C TYR A 199 10.70 16.94 -39.05
N HIS A 200 11.85 16.40 -39.44
CA HIS A 200 11.92 15.40 -40.50
C HIS A 200 11.16 14.13 -40.08
N PRO A 201 10.33 13.53 -40.94
CA PRO A 201 9.64 12.27 -40.66
C PRO A 201 10.62 11.14 -40.32
N LYS A 202 10.33 10.36 -39.29
CA LYS A 202 11.21 9.28 -38.80
C LYS A 202 10.47 7.96 -38.59
N LEU A 203 11.14 6.87 -38.91
CA LEU A 203 10.79 5.53 -38.47
C LEU A 203 11.76 5.11 -37.37
N VAL A 204 11.26 4.84 -36.17
CA VAL A 204 12.05 4.44 -35.00
C VAL A 204 11.84 2.96 -34.72
N LEU A 205 12.89 2.16 -34.88
CA LEU A 205 12.86 0.71 -34.68
C LEU A 205 13.55 0.36 -33.36
N GLU A 206 12.88 -0.46 -32.55
CA GLU A 206 13.47 -1.16 -31.40
C GLU A 206 13.77 -2.59 -31.83
N ILE A 207 15.05 -2.94 -31.95
CA ILE A 207 15.50 -4.24 -32.45
C ILE A 207 16.01 -5.13 -31.31
N GLU A 208 15.72 -6.42 -31.44
CA GLU A 208 16.27 -7.49 -30.59
C GLU A 208 17.41 -8.16 -31.36
N ASP A 209 18.63 -8.08 -30.82
CA ASP A 209 19.80 -8.71 -31.42
C ASP A 209 19.62 -10.24 -31.41
N ASN A 210 19.53 -10.85 -32.59
CA ASN A 210 19.61 -12.30 -32.73
C ASN A 210 21.04 -12.72 -32.37
N LEU A 211 21.27 -13.10 -31.11
CA LEU A 211 22.47 -13.83 -30.69
C LEU A 211 22.49 -15.16 -31.44
N THR A 212 23.07 -15.17 -32.63
CA THR A 212 23.41 -16.40 -33.33
C THR A 212 24.54 -17.05 -32.55
N THR A 213 24.19 -18.04 -31.72
CA THR A 213 25.15 -18.95 -31.09
C THR A 213 25.97 -19.59 -32.20
N THR A 214 27.15 -19.02 -32.49
CA THR A 214 28.10 -19.60 -33.43
C THR A 214 28.70 -20.80 -32.72
N THR A 215 28.19 -21.99 -33.01
CA THR A 215 28.83 -23.23 -32.60
C THR A 215 30.22 -23.26 -33.22
N ILE A 216 31.25 -22.99 -32.41
CA ILE A 216 32.65 -23.13 -32.83
C ILE A 216 32.90 -24.62 -33.02
N THR A 217 32.82 -25.10 -34.26
CA THR A 217 33.31 -26.42 -34.63
C THR A 217 34.83 -26.38 -34.59
N THR A 218 35.42 -26.95 -33.55
CA THR A 218 36.88 -27.11 -33.40
C THR A 218 37.39 -28.07 -34.48
N THR A 219 37.86 -27.55 -35.62
CA THR A 219 38.58 -28.35 -36.62
C THR A 219 39.93 -28.75 -36.05
N THR A 220 40.04 -29.99 -35.59
CA THR A 220 41.32 -30.58 -35.16
C THR A 220 42.08 -31.03 -36.41
N THR A 221 43.16 -30.32 -36.77
CA THR A 221 44.08 -30.73 -37.83
C THR A 221 44.96 -31.86 -37.32
N THR A 222 44.54 -33.10 -37.54
CA THR A 222 45.31 -34.31 -37.22
C THR A 222 46.37 -34.55 -38.28
N ILE A 223 47.65 -34.58 -37.88
CA ILE A 223 48.77 -35.01 -38.73
C ILE A 223 48.74 -36.53 -38.82
N THR A 224 48.59 -37.04 -40.04
CA THR A 224 48.64 -38.45 -40.41
C THR A 224 50.04 -39.03 -40.15
N THR A 225 50.15 -40.05 -39.29
CA THR A 225 51.25 -41.03 -39.36
C THR A 225 50.61 -42.41 -39.56
N THR A 226 51.00 -43.05 -40.66
CA THR A 226 50.46 -44.32 -41.17
C THR A 226 50.96 -45.50 -40.34
N THR A 227 50.07 -46.39 -39.88
CA THR A 227 50.29 -47.86 -39.83
C THR A 227 49.00 -48.65 -39.51
N ILE A 228 48.39 -49.18 -40.58
CA ILE A 228 47.90 -50.56 -40.85
C ILE A 228 47.20 -51.41 -39.76
N SER A 229 45.99 -51.87 -40.13
CA SER A 229 45.19 -53.08 -39.76
C SER A 229 44.74 -53.28 -38.31
N THR A 230 43.53 -53.75 -37.99
CA THR A 230 42.73 -54.82 -38.65
C THR A 230 41.23 -54.73 -38.26
N THR A 231 40.39 -55.27 -39.14
CA THR A 231 38.92 -55.47 -39.16
C THR A 231 38.35 -56.24 -37.92
N ILE A 232 37.04 -56.23 -37.55
CA ILE A 232 35.83 -56.80 -38.20
C ILE A 232 34.54 -56.32 -37.44
N PRO A 233 33.33 -56.29 -38.08
CA PRO A 233 32.10 -55.64 -37.59
C PRO A 233 30.95 -56.60 -37.19
N ILE A 234 30.02 -56.21 -36.31
CA ILE A 234 28.63 -56.75 -36.20
C ILE A 234 27.70 -55.68 -35.56
N THR A 235 26.78 -54.98 -36.24
CA THR A 235 25.37 -55.27 -36.63
C THR A 235 24.30 -55.27 -35.51
N SER A 236 23.31 -54.35 -35.66
CA SER A 236 21.87 -54.38 -35.30
C SER A 236 21.44 -54.77 -33.87
N THR A 237 20.38 -54.24 -33.24
CA THR A 237 19.01 -54.01 -33.72
C THR A 237 18.19 -53.27 -32.65
N THR A 238 17.17 -52.55 -33.13
CA THR A 238 16.02 -51.94 -32.47
C THR A 238 15.21 -52.91 -31.59
N THR A 239 14.60 -52.43 -30.49
CA THR A 239 13.14 -52.57 -30.22
C THR A 239 12.68 -51.88 -28.93
N THR A 240 11.54 -51.20 -29.06
CA THR A 240 10.70 -50.57 -28.06
C THR A 240 9.84 -51.60 -27.32
N SER A 241 9.56 -51.41 -26.03
CA SER A 241 8.23 -51.71 -25.45
C SER A 241 8.04 -51.10 -24.06
N THR A 242 6.81 -50.64 -23.86
CA THR A 242 6.17 -49.98 -22.71
C THR A 242 5.74 -50.99 -21.65
N THR A 243 5.72 -50.63 -20.34
CA THR A 243 4.56 -50.77 -19.40
C THR A 243 4.90 -50.45 -17.92
N THR A 244 4.17 -49.46 -17.40
CA THR A 244 3.40 -49.30 -16.14
C THR A 244 3.81 -49.91 -14.78
N SER A 245 3.74 -49.01 -13.77
CA SER A 245 3.24 -49.14 -12.36
C SER A 245 3.95 -50.01 -11.32
N THR A 246 4.31 -49.41 -10.16
CA THR A 246 3.75 -49.68 -8.79
C THR A 246 4.60 -48.93 -7.74
N THR A 247 4.02 -48.03 -6.94
CA THR A 247 4.72 -47.34 -5.82
C THR A 247 4.36 -48.02 -4.50
N ILE A 248 5.35 -48.62 -3.84
CA ILE A 248 5.23 -49.26 -2.52
C ILE A 248 5.76 -48.30 -1.45
N ILE A 249 4.97 -48.12 -0.39
CA ILE A 249 5.29 -47.41 0.84
C ILE A 249 6.33 -48.23 1.63
N THR A 250 7.43 -47.60 2.05
CA THR A 250 8.37 -48.19 3.01
C THR A 250 8.53 -47.26 4.20
N THR A 251 8.12 -47.73 5.38
CA THR A 251 8.34 -47.12 6.69
C THR A 251 9.69 -47.62 7.24
N THR A 252 10.53 -46.72 7.72
CA THR A 252 11.81 -47.07 8.36
C THR A 252 11.81 -46.58 9.80
N SER A 253 11.87 -47.51 10.75
CA SER A 253 12.08 -47.26 12.18
C SER A 253 13.57 -47.19 12.49
N THR A 254 14.01 -46.15 13.22
CA THR A 254 15.39 -46.03 13.69
C THR A 254 15.47 -46.21 15.20
N THR A 255 16.24 -47.20 15.63
CA THR A 255 16.56 -47.56 17.01
C THR A 255 17.66 -46.66 17.59
N ILE A 256 17.49 -46.29 18.87
CA ILE A 256 18.41 -45.46 19.67
C ILE A 256 19.43 -46.36 20.37
N PRO A 257 20.75 -46.04 20.40
CA PRO A 257 21.69 -46.65 21.33
C PRO A 257 21.75 -45.85 22.65
N GLN A 258 21.61 -46.58 23.74
CA GLN A 258 21.71 -46.13 25.12
C GLN A 258 23.20 -46.11 25.52
N THR A 259 23.73 -44.94 25.93
CA THR A 259 25.08 -44.82 26.48
C THR A 259 25.00 -44.42 27.95
N THR A 260 25.56 -45.27 28.80
CA THR A 260 25.67 -45.12 30.26
C THR A 260 26.87 -44.22 30.57
N THR A 261 26.68 -43.12 31.30
CA THR A 261 27.77 -42.26 31.75
C THR A 261 27.89 -42.28 33.28
N THR A 262 29.05 -42.74 33.74
CA THR A 262 29.47 -42.85 35.14
C THR A 262 29.81 -41.46 35.70
N THR A 263 29.20 -41.09 36.83
CA THR A 263 29.46 -39.83 37.55
C THR A 263 30.72 -39.95 38.41
N ILE A 264 31.73 -39.10 38.18
CA ILE A 264 32.83 -38.86 39.12
C ILE A 264 32.68 -37.43 39.64
N VAL A 265 32.49 -37.30 40.95
CA VAL A 265 32.41 -36.04 41.67
C VAL A 265 33.83 -35.51 41.91
N ALA A 266 34.16 -34.36 41.32
CA ALA A 266 35.33 -33.58 41.66
C ALA A 266 34.90 -32.20 42.17
N THR A 267 35.12 -31.95 43.45
CA THR A 267 34.92 -30.67 44.12
C THR A 267 36.11 -29.76 43.84
N THR A 268 35.92 -28.76 42.98
CA THR A 268 36.87 -27.64 42.82
C THR A 268 36.14 -26.32 43.04
N SER A 269 36.56 -25.61 44.07
CA SER A 269 36.18 -24.24 44.38
C SER A 269 36.67 -23.29 43.28
N THR A 270 35.79 -22.90 42.37
CA THR A 270 36.05 -21.87 41.36
C THR A 270 35.65 -20.50 41.91
N THR A 271 36.63 -19.62 42.05
CA THR A 271 36.43 -18.17 42.13
C THR A 271 35.67 -17.72 40.89
N THR A 272 34.43 -17.29 41.07
CA THR A 272 33.55 -16.75 40.04
C THR A 272 34.11 -15.42 39.53
N SER A 273 34.90 -15.47 38.46
CA SER A 273 35.07 -14.32 37.58
C SER A 273 33.70 -14.05 36.94
N ILE A 274 33.10 -12.91 37.26
CA ILE A 274 31.84 -12.46 36.64
C ILE A 274 32.06 -12.44 35.12
N PRO A 275 31.36 -13.27 34.34
CA PRO A 275 31.53 -13.29 32.89
C PRO A 275 31.10 -11.93 32.33
N ILE A 276 31.92 -11.38 31.45
CA ILE A 276 31.63 -10.17 30.68
C ILE A 276 30.31 -10.40 29.92
N ILE A 277 29.33 -9.56 30.20
CA ILE A 277 27.91 -9.77 29.92
C ILE A 277 27.59 -9.53 28.43
N GLN A 278 27.01 -10.52 27.75
CA GLN A 278 26.52 -10.43 26.37
C GLN A 278 25.26 -9.54 26.25
N ASN A 279 25.22 -8.68 25.22
CA ASN A 279 24.03 -7.94 24.78
C ASN A 279 23.10 -8.87 23.98
N PHE A 280 21.90 -9.18 24.50
CA PHE A 280 20.87 -9.92 23.76
C PHE A 280 20.22 -9.03 22.69
N ARG A 281 20.07 -9.52 21.46
CA ARG A 281 19.55 -8.73 20.33
C ARG A 281 18.02 -8.78 20.23
N LYS A 282 17.38 -9.84 20.75
CA LYS A 282 15.93 -10.06 20.73
C LYS A 282 15.40 -10.68 22.04
N PRO A 283 15.42 -9.98 23.19
CA PRO A 283 14.82 -10.50 24.40
C PRO A 283 13.28 -10.42 24.39
N ILE A 284 12.60 -11.22 25.21
CA ILE A 284 11.18 -11.08 25.58
C ILE A 284 11.07 -10.94 27.10
N ILE A 285 10.10 -10.17 27.61
CA ILE A 285 9.69 -10.19 29.01
C ILE A 285 8.33 -10.89 29.11
N MET A 286 8.27 -11.94 29.90
CA MET A 286 7.06 -12.68 30.22
C MET A 286 6.68 -12.42 31.68
N VAL A 287 5.39 -12.19 31.94
CA VAL A 287 4.90 -11.78 33.26
C VAL A 287 3.66 -12.59 33.65
N LYS A 288 3.42 -12.78 34.95
CA LYS A 288 2.11 -13.30 35.39
C LYS A 288 0.99 -12.28 35.16
N ASN A 289 -0.25 -12.76 35.16
CA ASN A 289 -1.44 -11.91 35.12
C ASN A 289 -1.66 -11.17 36.47
N ASP A 290 -0.77 -10.22 36.78
CA ASP A 290 -0.89 -9.27 37.89
C ASP A 290 -0.68 -7.85 37.35
N PHE A 291 -1.55 -6.92 37.76
CA PHE A 291 -1.50 -5.54 37.26
C PHE A 291 -0.12 -4.88 37.45
N TYR A 292 0.51 -5.02 38.62
CA TYR A 292 1.77 -4.33 38.89
C TYR A 292 2.95 -4.98 38.16
N ASP A 293 2.95 -6.31 38.02
CA ASP A 293 4.00 -7.00 37.27
C ASP A 293 3.91 -6.69 35.77
N ILE A 294 2.69 -6.66 35.21
CA ILE A 294 2.44 -6.23 33.83
C ILE A 294 2.90 -4.79 33.64
N LEU A 295 2.55 -3.91 34.57
CA LEU A 295 2.86 -2.48 34.49
C LEU A 295 4.37 -2.23 34.56
N PHE A 296 5.05 -2.90 35.49
CA PHE A 296 6.49 -2.84 35.63
C PHE A 296 7.19 -3.27 34.33
N ALA A 297 6.86 -4.45 33.81
CA ALA A 297 7.46 -4.97 32.58
C ALA A 297 7.19 -4.06 31.37
N SER A 298 5.95 -3.56 31.24
CA SER A 298 5.55 -2.70 30.14
C SER A 298 6.28 -1.36 30.15
N SER A 299 6.51 -0.77 31.33
CA SER A 299 7.30 0.47 31.50
C SER A 299 8.82 0.30 31.29
N PHE A 300 9.34 -0.91 31.51
CA PHE A 300 10.75 -1.22 31.34
C PHE A 300 11.11 -1.43 29.86
N ALA A 301 10.28 -2.19 29.14
CA ALA A 301 10.55 -2.62 27.77
C ALA A 301 10.60 -1.48 26.72
N SER A 302 10.08 -0.29 27.05
CA SER A 302 10.05 0.88 26.16
C SER A 302 11.33 1.74 26.16
N ARG A 303 12.35 1.38 26.94
CA ARG A 303 13.55 2.23 27.16
C ARG A 303 14.58 2.22 26.04
N TYR A 304 14.42 1.36 25.02
CA TYR A 304 15.38 1.12 23.95
C TYR A 304 15.16 1.94 22.65
N GLU A 305 14.28 2.93 22.66
CA GLU A 305 14.00 3.78 21.49
C GLU A 305 15.13 4.79 21.21
N ASN A 306 16.16 4.35 20.48
CA ASN A 306 17.09 5.12 19.64
C ASN A 306 17.86 4.13 18.74
N ASN A 307 17.17 3.52 17.76
CA ASN A 307 17.63 2.46 16.85
C ASN A 307 17.73 1.02 17.41
N GLU A 308 17.26 0.74 18.62
CA GLU A 308 17.20 -0.63 19.17
C GLU A 308 15.76 -1.12 19.38
N LYS A 309 15.53 -2.40 19.08
CA LYS A 309 14.23 -3.07 19.01
C LYS A 309 13.46 -2.97 20.35
N VAL A 310 12.16 -2.66 20.27
CA VAL A 310 11.24 -2.73 21.42
C VAL A 310 11.16 -4.18 21.92
N ILE A 311 11.38 -4.37 23.22
CA ILE A 311 11.29 -5.69 23.87
C ILE A 311 9.81 -6.08 23.99
N PRO A 312 9.36 -7.24 23.49
CA PRO A 312 7.98 -7.68 23.66
C PRO A 312 7.65 -7.98 25.13
N VAL A 313 6.43 -7.67 25.55
CA VAL A 313 5.90 -8.01 26.88
C VAL A 313 4.72 -8.95 26.70
N ILE A 314 4.84 -10.17 27.20
CA ILE A 314 3.84 -11.23 27.06
C ILE A 314 3.28 -11.60 28.43
N VAL A 315 1.95 -11.58 28.57
CA VAL A 315 1.31 -11.99 29.81
C VAL A 315 0.99 -13.48 29.75
N TRP A 316 1.54 -14.23 30.70
CA TRP A 316 1.32 -15.67 30.82
C TRP A 316 0.04 -15.98 31.58
N GLU A 317 -0.76 -16.89 31.04
CA GLU A 317 -2.01 -17.35 31.64
C GLU A 317 -1.95 -18.85 31.93
N GLU A 318 -1.68 -19.21 33.19
CA GLU A 318 -1.41 -20.60 33.60
C GLU A 318 -2.59 -21.56 33.41
N ASN A 319 -3.83 -21.06 33.42
CA ASN A 319 -5.03 -21.90 33.38
C ASN A 319 -5.68 -21.96 31.98
N ASN A 320 -5.01 -21.45 30.94
CA ASN A 320 -5.57 -21.37 29.59
C ASN A 320 -4.62 -22.02 28.57
N GLU A 321 -4.79 -23.32 28.33
CA GLU A 321 -3.93 -24.09 27.41
C GLU A 321 -3.89 -23.52 25.99
N ARG A 322 -5.03 -23.04 25.47
CA ARG A 322 -5.09 -22.39 24.16
C ARG A 322 -4.19 -21.16 24.14
N MET A 323 -4.24 -20.33 25.18
CA MET A 323 -3.37 -19.16 25.29
C MET A 323 -1.89 -19.54 25.40
N LYS A 324 -1.56 -20.59 26.17
CA LYS A 324 -0.17 -21.09 26.27
C LYS A 324 0.39 -21.49 24.91
N ASN A 325 -0.37 -22.25 24.12
CA ASN A 325 0.04 -22.64 22.77
C ASN A 325 0.27 -21.42 21.87
N GLN A 326 -0.56 -20.39 22.01
CA GLN A 326 -0.43 -19.15 21.26
C GLN A 326 0.81 -18.34 21.64
N ILE A 327 1.12 -18.28 22.94
CA ILE A 327 2.36 -17.69 23.42
C ILE A 327 3.58 -18.48 22.92
N LYS A 328 3.52 -19.82 22.90
CA LYS A 328 4.58 -20.67 22.32
C LYS A 328 4.78 -20.36 20.83
N ASN A 329 3.71 -20.30 20.04
CA ASN A 329 3.77 -19.93 18.62
C ASN A 329 4.40 -18.55 18.41
N PHE A 330 4.04 -17.57 19.25
CA PHE A 330 4.67 -16.24 19.22
C PHE A 330 6.18 -16.32 19.50
N ILE A 331 6.58 -17.05 20.54
CA ILE A 331 7.99 -17.21 20.93
C ILE A 331 8.79 -17.90 19.82
N GLU A 332 8.27 -18.98 19.24
CA GLU A 332 8.92 -19.70 18.14
C GLU A 332 9.15 -18.79 16.93
N ARG A 333 8.14 -18.01 16.54
CA ARG A 333 8.22 -17.07 15.42
C ARG A 333 9.14 -15.89 15.71
N TYR A 334 9.06 -15.31 16.91
CA TYR A 334 9.92 -14.19 17.31
C TYR A 334 11.39 -14.62 17.45
N SER A 335 11.60 -15.87 17.84
CA SER A 335 12.90 -16.52 18.05
C SER A 335 13.79 -15.67 18.99
N PRO A 336 13.42 -15.54 20.28
CA PRO A 336 14.14 -14.69 21.21
C PRO A 336 15.49 -15.30 21.60
N ASP A 337 16.49 -14.43 21.79
CA ASP A 337 17.79 -14.84 22.34
C ASP A 337 17.71 -15.08 23.87
N ALA A 338 16.70 -14.48 24.52
CA ALA A 338 16.48 -14.54 25.95
C ALA A 338 15.00 -14.32 26.32
N ILE A 339 14.53 -15.03 27.33
CA ILE A 339 13.21 -14.81 27.95
C ILE A 339 13.42 -14.45 29.41
N PHE A 340 12.98 -13.26 29.78
CA PHE A 340 12.96 -12.74 31.14
C PHE A 340 11.60 -12.98 31.76
N LEU A 341 11.55 -13.36 33.05
CA LEU A 341 10.30 -13.72 33.73
C LEU A 341 10.05 -12.77 34.88
N VAL A 342 8.91 -12.10 34.99
CA VAL A 342 8.59 -11.22 36.14
C VAL A 342 7.45 -11.82 36.95
N GLY A 343 7.67 -11.96 38.25
CA GLY A 343 6.63 -12.36 39.20
C GLY A 343 6.15 -13.81 39.11
N MET A 344 6.83 -14.68 38.36
CA MET A 344 6.42 -16.08 38.14
C MET A 344 7.59 -17.09 38.20
N ASN A 345 7.26 -18.33 38.54
CA ASN A 345 8.13 -19.51 38.38
C ASN A 345 7.78 -20.17 37.02
N TYR A 346 8.80 -20.59 36.29
CA TYR A 346 8.66 -20.96 34.87
C TYR A 346 8.02 -22.36 34.63
N PRO A 347 7.35 -22.59 33.47
CA PRO A 347 7.10 -23.94 32.97
C PRO A 347 8.43 -24.58 32.52
N GLU A 348 8.71 -25.84 32.87
CA GLU A 348 10.04 -26.49 32.75
C GLU A 348 10.66 -26.56 31.33
N ASP A 349 9.95 -26.13 30.27
CA ASP A 349 10.21 -26.51 28.87
C ASP A 349 10.91 -25.45 27.98
N LEU A 350 11.41 -24.33 28.52
CA LEU A 350 11.99 -23.25 27.70
C LEU A 350 13.34 -22.72 28.27
N PRO A 351 14.15 -21.94 27.52
CA PRO A 351 15.45 -21.44 28.01
C PRO A 351 15.28 -20.32 29.06
N GLN A 352 16.01 -20.35 30.19
CA GLN A 352 15.89 -19.39 31.30
C GLN A 352 17.08 -18.43 31.45
N ILE A 353 16.78 -17.16 31.76
CA ILE A 353 17.70 -16.21 32.45
C ILE A 353 16.97 -15.65 33.69
N ARG A 354 17.58 -15.71 34.88
CA ARG A 354 16.92 -15.42 36.17
C ARG A 354 16.76 -13.92 36.50
N ASN A 355 15.68 -13.63 37.23
CA ASN A 355 15.11 -12.32 37.57
C ASN A 355 16.05 -11.23 38.14
N TYR A 356 16.92 -11.57 39.08
CA TYR A 356 17.78 -10.58 39.77
C TYR A 356 18.77 -9.88 38.83
N GLN A 357 19.02 -10.47 37.66
CA GLN A 357 19.93 -9.93 36.66
C GLN A 357 19.33 -8.78 35.85
N ILE A 358 18.01 -8.55 35.81
CA ILE A 358 17.41 -7.47 34.98
C ILE A 358 17.72 -6.10 35.60
N ASN A 359 17.50 -5.96 36.91
CA ASN A 359 17.75 -4.70 37.60
C ASN A 359 19.26 -4.41 37.78
N GLU A 360 20.08 -5.44 38.02
CA GLU A 360 21.54 -5.29 38.15
C GLU A 360 22.27 -5.16 36.79
N ARG A 361 21.80 -5.79 35.69
CA ARG A 361 22.45 -5.72 34.36
C ARG A 361 22.35 -4.35 33.71
N TYR A 362 21.20 -3.68 33.87
CA TYR A 362 20.83 -2.60 32.96
C TYR A 362 21.08 -1.18 33.49
N GLN A 363 21.82 -1.02 34.60
CA GLN A 363 22.15 0.28 35.22
C GLN A 363 20.95 1.25 35.16
N ILE A 364 19.93 0.96 35.96
CA ILE A 364 18.60 1.55 35.78
C ILE A 364 18.58 3.05 36.10
N GLY A 365 18.69 3.89 35.07
CA GLY A 365 18.24 5.29 35.04
C GLY A 365 18.89 6.26 36.05
N ASN A 366 18.74 7.56 35.80
CA ASN A 366 19.25 8.61 36.70
C ASN A 366 18.30 8.92 37.88
N GLY A 367 17.19 8.18 38.05
CA GLY A 367 16.14 8.49 39.04
C GLY A 367 15.08 7.40 39.22
N LEU A 368 14.18 7.64 40.18
CA LEU A 368 13.11 6.71 40.59
C LEU A 368 11.73 7.36 40.45
N VAL A 369 10.73 6.57 40.07
CA VAL A 369 9.30 6.91 40.19
C VAL A 369 8.68 5.92 41.17
N VAL A 370 8.30 6.40 42.35
CA VAL A 370 7.77 5.58 43.44
C VAL A 370 6.26 5.79 43.56
N VAL A 371 5.52 4.68 43.56
CA VAL A 371 4.05 4.70 43.59
C VAL A 371 3.47 4.00 44.81
N ASP A 372 2.30 4.45 45.25
CA ASP A 372 1.48 3.75 46.24
C ASP A 372 0.62 2.65 45.58
N GLU A 373 -0.26 2.03 46.36
CA GLU A 373 -1.18 0.96 45.91
C GLU A 373 -2.34 1.48 45.05
N ASN A 374 -2.37 2.77 44.72
CA ASN A 374 -3.41 3.33 43.87
C ASN A 374 -3.11 3.02 42.40
N ARG A 375 -3.88 2.12 41.79
CA ARG A 375 -3.67 1.70 40.40
C ARG A 375 -3.75 2.85 39.38
N THR A 376 -4.61 3.85 39.59
CA THR A 376 -4.71 5.04 38.72
C THR A 376 -3.41 5.82 38.70
N LYS A 377 -2.88 6.15 39.89
CA LYS A 377 -1.61 6.85 40.03
C LYS A 377 -0.44 6.01 39.52
N ALA A 378 -0.44 4.72 39.83
CA ALA A 378 0.56 3.78 39.37
C ALA A 378 0.66 3.77 37.83
N LEU A 379 -0.49 3.68 37.15
CA LEU A 379 -0.53 3.68 35.69
C LEU A 379 0.04 4.96 35.11
N LEU A 380 -0.42 6.14 35.56
CA LEU A 380 0.09 7.43 35.07
C LEU A 380 1.59 7.59 35.35
N ALA A 381 2.04 7.22 36.54
CA ALA A 381 3.45 7.33 36.91
C ALA A 381 4.34 6.36 36.13
N SER A 382 3.81 5.24 35.64
CA SER A 382 4.54 4.35 34.74
C SER A 382 4.81 4.99 33.36
N PHE A 383 3.91 5.85 32.85
CA PHE A 383 4.17 6.67 31.66
C PHE A 383 5.25 7.70 31.93
N ILE A 384 5.26 8.32 33.12
CA ILE A 384 6.34 9.21 33.55
C ILE A 384 7.67 8.46 33.59
N ALA A 385 7.68 7.24 34.15
CA ALA A 385 8.87 6.40 34.21
C ALA A 385 9.39 6.04 32.80
N LYS A 386 8.49 5.68 31.87
CA LYS A 386 8.80 5.48 30.44
C LYS A 386 9.40 6.74 29.81
N LEU A 387 8.75 7.89 29.97
CA LEU A 387 9.19 9.15 29.38
C LEU A 387 10.50 9.64 30.02
N LYS A 388 10.72 9.54 31.32
CA LYS A 388 11.98 9.94 31.95
C LYS A 388 13.09 8.90 31.84
N ASN A 389 12.78 7.68 31.38
CA ASN A 389 13.67 6.52 31.49
C ASN A 389 14.09 6.25 32.96
N TYR A 390 13.14 6.37 33.90
CA TYR A 390 13.35 6.17 35.34
C TYR A 390 12.84 4.80 35.78
N THR A 391 13.41 4.25 36.86
CA THR A 391 12.90 3.01 37.46
C THR A 391 11.50 3.23 38.02
N PHE A 392 10.56 2.36 37.67
CA PHE A 392 9.23 2.33 38.24
C PHE A 392 9.20 1.31 39.39
N ILE A 393 8.84 1.74 40.60
CA ILE A 393 8.85 0.87 41.78
C ILE A 393 7.69 1.17 42.73
N ARG A 394 7.18 0.14 43.41
CA ARG A 394 6.16 0.32 44.45
C ARG A 394 6.79 0.73 45.78
N LYS A 395 6.05 1.50 46.57
CA LYS A 395 6.47 1.99 47.89
C LYS A 395 6.83 0.87 48.88
N ASP A 396 6.18 -0.28 48.81
CA ASP A 396 6.45 -1.44 49.67
C ASP A 396 7.70 -2.23 49.24
N GLN A 397 8.26 -1.93 48.07
CA GLN A 397 9.47 -2.55 47.54
C GLN A 397 10.73 -1.68 47.73
N THR A 398 10.60 -0.46 48.27
CA THR A 398 11.73 0.44 48.52
C THR A 398 12.30 0.27 49.92
N ILE A 399 13.63 0.26 50.05
CA ILE A 399 14.30 0.42 51.34
C ILE A 399 14.47 1.91 51.58
N SER A 400 14.23 2.41 52.80
CA SER A 400 14.22 3.85 53.11
C SER A 400 15.53 4.59 52.80
N SER A 401 16.64 3.86 52.64
CA SER A 401 17.95 4.37 52.23
C SER A 401 18.07 4.69 50.73
N ASP A 402 17.12 4.24 49.91
CA ASP A 402 17.28 4.17 48.45
C ASP A 402 16.64 5.36 47.71
N PHE A 403 16.07 6.33 48.43
CA PHE A 403 15.57 7.57 47.84
C PHE A 403 16.76 8.41 47.34
N ALA A 404 17.15 8.18 46.08
CA ALA A 404 18.14 8.96 45.37
C ALA A 404 17.70 10.43 45.23
N LYS A 405 18.66 11.32 44.91
CA LYS A 405 18.41 12.77 44.71
C LYS A 405 17.39 13.11 43.62
N ASP A 406 16.99 12.17 42.77
CA ASP A 406 16.04 12.41 41.67
C ASP A 406 14.85 11.44 41.71
N THR A 407 14.11 11.49 42.82
CA THR A 407 12.93 10.65 43.06
C THR A 407 11.63 11.42 42.87
N ILE A 408 10.72 10.89 42.06
CA ILE A 408 9.34 11.36 41.86
C ILE A 408 8.41 10.43 42.62
N CYS A 409 7.47 10.98 43.41
CA CYS A 409 6.51 10.19 44.18
C CYS A 409 5.07 10.59 43.85
N THR A 410 4.17 9.61 43.81
CA THR A 410 2.73 9.83 43.64
C THR A 410 1.96 10.06 44.96
N PHE A 411 2.72 10.19 46.05
CA PHE A 411 2.25 10.40 47.40
C PHE A 411 3.18 11.38 48.11
N PHE A 412 2.66 12.04 49.14
CA PHE A 412 3.45 12.96 49.94
C PHE A 412 4.52 12.22 50.75
N ASN A 413 5.79 12.57 50.54
CA ASN A 413 6.92 12.10 51.33
C ASN A 413 8.06 13.12 51.21
N ASN A 414 8.60 13.54 52.37
CA ASN A 414 9.66 14.54 52.46
C ASN A 414 10.97 14.12 51.77
N SER A 415 11.15 12.82 51.51
CA SER A 415 12.31 12.29 50.78
C SER A 415 12.19 12.39 49.26
N CYS A 416 11.03 12.78 48.72
CA CYS A 416 10.80 12.87 47.28
C CYS A 416 11.08 14.29 46.77
N LYS A 417 11.79 14.39 45.64
CA LYS A 417 12.12 15.68 45.02
C LYS A 417 10.91 16.32 44.35
N ILE A 418 10.10 15.49 43.67
CA ILE A 418 8.86 15.92 43.00
C ILE A 418 7.73 15.07 43.56
N VAL A 419 6.64 15.72 43.97
CA VAL A 419 5.43 15.06 44.47
C VAL A 419 4.27 15.35 43.50
N LEU A 420 3.80 14.30 42.84
CA LEU A 420 2.69 14.31 41.87
C LEU A 420 1.52 13.50 42.46
N ASP A 421 0.86 14.08 43.46
CA ASP A 421 -0.06 13.39 44.36
C ASP A 421 -1.50 13.24 43.86
N ASN A 422 -1.82 13.73 42.66
CA ASN A 422 -3.13 13.60 42.03
C ASN A 422 -3.03 13.39 40.50
N GLU A 423 -4.13 12.92 39.89
CA GLU A 423 -4.22 12.60 38.46
C GLU A 423 -3.91 13.80 37.55
N GLU A 424 -4.40 14.99 37.89
CA GLU A 424 -4.19 16.19 37.09
C GLU A 424 -2.71 16.58 37.01
N LYS A 425 -2.02 16.63 38.16
CA LYS A 425 -0.57 16.88 38.23
C LYS A 425 0.22 15.84 37.44
N LEU A 426 -0.20 14.57 37.47
CA LEU A 426 0.45 13.49 36.73
C LEU A 426 0.26 13.66 35.22
N ILE A 427 -0.96 13.94 34.75
CA ILE A 427 -1.24 14.16 33.32
C ILE A 427 -0.52 15.41 32.81
N ASP A 428 -0.57 16.51 33.54
CA ASP A 428 0.12 17.75 33.13
C ASP A 428 1.63 17.52 33.04
N TYR A 429 2.21 16.79 33.99
CA TYR A 429 3.62 16.41 33.94
C TYR A 429 3.94 15.49 32.76
N ILE A 430 3.10 14.50 32.45
CA ILE A 430 3.26 13.64 31.27
C ILE A 430 3.29 14.50 30.00
N LEU A 431 2.35 15.43 29.83
CA LEU A 431 2.32 16.30 28.66
C LEU A 431 3.53 17.23 28.60
N ASP A 432 3.99 17.77 29.74
CA ASP A 432 5.21 18.58 29.81
C ASP A 432 6.45 17.77 29.41
N LEU A 433 6.54 16.49 29.81
CA LEU A 433 7.62 15.60 29.38
C LEU A 433 7.55 15.24 27.91
N THR A 434 6.35 14.98 27.39
CA THR A 434 6.13 14.75 25.96
C THR A 434 6.62 15.95 25.17
N LYS A 435 6.32 17.18 25.64
CA LYS A 435 6.82 18.43 25.06
C LYS A 435 8.33 18.58 25.17
N GLU A 436 8.91 18.32 26.35
CA GLU A 436 10.36 18.35 26.60
C GLU A 436 11.10 17.44 25.61
N LYS A 437 10.54 16.25 25.35
CA LYS A 437 11.05 15.27 24.40
C LYS A 437 10.76 15.57 22.94
N ARG A 438 10.01 16.63 22.64
CA ARG A 438 9.52 16.96 21.29
C ARG A 438 8.77 15.77 20.65
N LYS A 439 8.11 14.96 21.47
CA LYS A 439 7.20 13.92 21.01
C LYS A 439 5.85 14.54 20.69
N GLU A 440 5.26 14.07 19.61
CA GLU A 440 3.93 14.48 19.17
C GLU A 440 2.87 13.51 19.65
N VAL A 441 1.64 13.98 19.80
CA VAL A 441 0.51 13.15 20.23
C VAL A 441 -0.43 12.91 19.05
N ASN A 442 -0.45 11.68 18.58
CA ASN A 442 -1.42 11.17 17.59
C ASN A 442 -2.23 9.98 18.14
N TYR A 443 -1.99 9.60 19.41
CA TYR A 443 -2.52 8.39 20.00
C TYR A 443 -2.92 8.66 21.45
N LEU A 444 -4.17 8.31 21.80
CA LEU A 444 -4.73 8.33 23.14
C LEU A 444 -5.06 6.91 23.59
N VAL A 445 -5.01 6.67 24.89
CA VAL A 445 -5.34 5.35 25.44
C VAL A 445 -6.22 5.46 26.69
N VAL A 446 -7.47 5.01 26.58
CA VAL A 446 -8.39 4.90 27.73
C VAL A 446 -8.14 3.58 28.43
N SER A 447 -7.77 3.67 29.71
CA SER A 447 -7.36 2.51 30.50
C SER A 447 -8.22 2.40 31.75
N ASN A 448 -8.98 1.32 31.86
CA ASN A 448 -9.77 1.03 33.06
C ASN A 448 -8.94 0.24 34.08
N VAL A 449 -8.45 0.89 35.12
CA VAL A 449 -7.55 0.27 36.11
C VAL A 449 -8.22 -0.79 36.99
N ALA A 450 -9.55 -0.91 36.94
CA ALA A 450 -10.26 -2.05 37.50
C ALA A 450 -9.89 -3.37 36.81
N LYS A 451 -9.27 -3.32 35.62
CA LYS A 451 -8.85 -4.47 34.81
C LYS A 451 -7.32 -4.54 34.71
N ASN A 452 -6.76 -5.75 34.63
CA ASN A 452 -5.30 -5.93 34.62
C ASN A 452 -4.69 -5.54 33.27
N GLU A 453 -5.41 -5.71 32.16
CA GLU A 453 -4.97 -5.37 30.81
C GLU A 453 -4.67 -3.88 30.64
N ALA A 454 -5.26 -2.99 31.44
CA ALA A 454 -4.97 -1.56 31.46
C ALA A 454 -3.47 -1.26 31.67
N ALA A 455 -2.74 -2.14 32.36
CA ALA A 455 -1.30 -1.99 32.59
C ALA A 455 -0.46 -2.09 31.31
N LEU A 456 -0.99 -2.69 30.24
CA LEU A 456 -0.34 -2.76 28.92
C LEU A 456 -0.41 -1.45 28.14
N SER A 457 -1.15 -0.43 28.62
CA SER A 457 -1.28 0.85 27.90
C SER A 457 0.05 1.58 27.68
N THR A 458 1.04 1.38 28.55
CA THR A 458 2.40 1.94 28.37
C THR A 458 3.15 1.37 27.16
N ARG A 459 2.64 0.27 26.56
CA ARG A 459 3.18 -0.31 25.33
C ARG A 459 2.86 0.53 24.09
N PHE A 460 1.94 1.48 24.18
CA PHE A 460 1.64 2.46 23.14
C PHE A 460 2.46 3.74 23.39
N ASP A 461 2.85 4.43 22.31
CA ASP A 461 3.35 5.81 22.41
C ASP A 461 2.15 6.77 22.41
N ALA A 462 1.38 6.70 23.50
CA ALA A 462 0.09 7.37 23.65
C ALA A 462 0.01 8.21 24.94
N VAL A 463 -0.93 9.14 24.98
CA VAL A 463 -1.29 9.85 26.21
C VAL A 463 -2.37 9.04 26.96
N PRO A 464 -2.15 8.69 28.24
CA PRO A 464 -3.09 7.90 29.01
C PRO A 464 -4.28 8.72 29.51
N ILE A 465 -5.47 8.12 29.43
CA ILE A 465 -6.71 8.59 30.03
C ILE A 465 -7.20 7.49 30.96
N VAL A 466 -7.17 7.74 32.27
CA VAL A 466 -7.42 6.68 33.25
C VAL A 466 -8.84 6.78 33.80
N ILE A 467 -9.52 5.64 33.83
CA ILE A 467 -10.83 5.48 34.44
C ILE A 467 -10.80 4.33 35.44
N ASP A 468 -11.68 4.41 36.44
CA ASP A 468 -11.88 3.36 37.42
C ASP A 468 -13.39 3.09 37.50
N VAL A 469 -13.80 2.06 36.76
CA VAL A 469 -15.21 1.72 36.54
C VAL A 469 -15.38 0.22 36.64
N ILE A 470 -16.29 -0.19 37.52
CA ILE A 470 -16.83 -1.55 37.54
C ILE A 470 -18.04 -1.55 36.61
N GLU A 471 -17.97 -2.34 35.55
CA GLU A 471 -18.98 -2.39 34.50
C GLU A 471 -20.35 -2.86 35.04
N ASN A 472 -21.43 -2.22 34.58
CA ASN A 472 -22.80 -2.57 34.92
C ASN A 472 -23.76 -2.29 33.76
N TYR A 473 -24.23 -3.35 33.11
CA TYR A 473 -25.13 -3.29 31.95
C TYR A 473 -26.60 -3.54 32.32
N SER A 474 -27.04 -3.12 33.52
CA SER A 474 -28.44 -3.21 33.96
C SER A 474 -29.18 -1.86 33.87
N GLY A 475 -30.42 -1.88 33.38
CA GLY A 475 -31.30 -0.71 33.29
C GLY A 475 -31.55 -0.25 31.86
N THR A 476 -32.08 0.96 31.71
CA THR A 476 -32.23 1.61 30.39
C THR A 476 -30.87 2.02 29.83
N VAL A 477 -30.78 2.27 28.52
CA VAL A 477 -29.54 2.71 27.85
C VAL A 477 -28.87 3.89 28.55
N SER A 478 -29.66 4.91 28.92
CA SER A 478 -29.17 6.07 29.68
C SER A 478 -28.58 5.68 31.04
N GLN A 479 -29.27 4.81 31.79
CA GLN A 479 -28.80 4.32 33.10
C GLN A 479 -27.54 3.46 32.97
N ILE A 480 -27.45 2.63 31.93
CA ILE A 480 -26.26 1.81 31.65
C ILE A 480 -25.06 2.73 31.37
N ASN A 481 -25.23 3.71 30.48
CA ASN A 481 -24.17 4.66 30.15
C ASN A 481 -23.75 5.54 31.33
N GLU A 482 -24.69 5.92 32.21
CA GLU A 482 -24.41 6.64 33.45
C GLU A 482 -23.59 5.78 34.43
N LYS A 483 -24.03 4.54 34.71
CA LYS A 483 -23.34 3.61 35.62
C LYS A 483 -21.93 3.28 35.13
N ASN A 484 -21.78 3.12 33.81
CA ASN A 484 -20.49 2.87 33.15
C ASN A 484 -19.66 4.15 32.94
N LYS A 485 -20.14 5.32 33.40
CA LYS A 485 -19.46 6.61 33.32
C LYS A 485 -18.98 6.98 31.90
N ILE A 486 -19.79 6.66 30.88
CA ILE A 486 -19.46 6.92 29.47
C ILE A 486 -19.24 8.42 29.25
N ASN A 487 -20.20 9.26 29.66
CA ASN A 487 -20.11 10.71 29.50
C ASN A 487 -18.92 11.32 30.25
N LEU A 488 -18.63 10.85 31.46
CA LEU A 488 -17.44 11.29 32.21
C LEU A 488 -16.15 10.95 31.44
N THR A 489 -16.09 9.76 30.85
CA THR A 489 -14.94 9.31 30.04
C THR A 489 -14.79 10.18 28.80
N LYS A 490 -15.88 10.50 28.09
CA LYS A 490 -15.88 11.47 26.98
C LYS A 490 -15.35 12.83 27.41
N SER A 491 -15.81 13.36 28.54
CA SER A 491 -15.32 14.64 29.07
C SER A 491 -13.83 14.60 29.40
N LYS A 492 -13.32 13.48 29.94
CA LYS A 492 -11.87 13.30 30.16
C LYS A 492 -11.08 13.25 28.85
N ILE A 493 -11.59 12.56 27.83
CA ILE A 493 -10.99 12.54 26.48
C ILE A 493 -10.91 13.96 25.94
N ASN A 494 -12.03 14.69 25.93
CA ASN A 494 -12.09 16.07 25.43
C ASN A 494 -11.10 16.98 26.17
N SER A 495 -11.12 16.97 27.51
CA SER A 495 -10.22 17.80 28.33
C SER A 495 -8.74 17.47 28.08
N THR A 496 -8.41 16.20 27.83
CA THR A 496 -7.05 15.79 27.50
C THR A 496 -6.62 16.32 26.13
N ILE A 497 -7.50 16.25 25.12
CA ILE A 497 -7.25 16.82 23.78
C ILE A 497 -7.08 18.33 23.86
N GLU A 498 -7.93 19.04 24.61
CA GLU A 498 -7.80 20.48 24.84
C GLU A 498 -6.43 20.82 25.44
N LYS A 499 -5.96 20.07 26.45
CA LYS A 499 -4.62 20.24 27.03
C LYS A 499 -3.50 19.97 26.02
N ILE A 500 -3.65 18.95 25.17
CA ILE A 500 -2.70 18.63 24.08
C ILE A 500 -2.62 19.81 23.10
N ILE A 501 -3.76 20.36 22.68
CA ILE A 501 -3.83 21.53 21.78
C ILE A 501 -3.18 22.74 22.44
N GLN A 502 -3.57 23.08 23.67
CA GLN A 502 -3.03 24.23 24.42
C GLN A 502 -1.50 24.15 24.61
N LYS A 503 -0.95 22.94 24.79
CA LYS A 503 0.50 22.74 24.92
C LYS A 503 1.23 22.69 23.57
N GLY A 504 0.50 22.68 22.45
CA GLY A 504 1.05 22.59 21.09
C GLY A 504 1.59 21.21 20.76
N LEU A 505 0.99 20.16 21.32
CA LEU A 505 1.43 18.75 21.23
C LEU A 505 0.67 17.93 20.18
N LEU A 506 -0.38 18.50 19.58
CA LEU A 506 -1.14 17.84 18.53
C LEU A 506 -0.20 17.52 17.36
N GLY A 507 -0.10 16.24 17.00
CA GLY A 507 0.95 15.80 16.08
C GLY A 507 0.80 16.30 14.66
N LYS A 508 1.93 16.35 13.94
CA LYS A 508 2.00 16.69 12.52
C LYS A 508 1.27 15.66 11.68
N TYR A 509 1.34 14.37 12.03
CA TYR A 509 0.58 13.34 11.33
C TYR A 509 -0.93 13.61 11.37
N TYR A 510 -1.48 14.06 12.51
CA TYR A 510 -2.86 14.55 12.56
C TYR A 510 -3.10 15.71 11.59
N GLN A 511 -2.16 16.65 11.47
CA GLN A 511 -2.31 17.77 10.54
C GLN A 511 -2.37 17.30 9.08
N PHE A 512 -1.73 16.18 8.74
CA PHE A 512 -1.77 15.55 7.42
C PHE A 512 -3.00 14.67 7.17
N ASN A 513 -3.40 13.83 8.13
CA ASN A 513 -4.40 12.77 7.91
C ASN A 513 -5.67 12.89 8.76
N THR A 514 -5.78 13.98 9.53
CA THR A 514 -6.90 14.32 10.43
C THR A 514 -7.30 13.21 11.40
N THR A 515 -6.36 12.32 11.75
CA THR A 515 -6.65 11.12 12.53
C THR A 515 -5.90 11.14 13.86
N ILE A 516 -6.64 11.03 14.96
CA ILE A 516 -6.11 10.66 16.27
C ILE A 516 -6.63 9.25 16.58
N PHE A 517 -5.72 8.36 16.99
CA PHE A 517 -6.08 7.02 17.40
C PHE A 517 -6.52 6.99 18.86
N LEU A 518 -7.51 6.17 19.17
CA LEU A 518 -7.96 5.92 20.53
C LEU A 518 -8.01 4.41 20.78
N SER A 519 -7.20 3.94 21.72
CA SER A 519 -7.26 2.56 22.19
C SER A 519 -8.05 2.45 23.48
N LEU A 520 -8.96 1.48 23.55
CA LEU A 520 -9.76 1.19 24.74
C LEU A 520 -9.26 -0.11 25.40
N LEU A 521 -8.62 -0.02 26.57
CA LEU A 521 -8.14 -1.16 27.35
C LEU A 521 -9.00 -1.34 28.60
N GLY A 522 -9.85 -2.38 28.60
CA GLY A 522 -10.77 -2.69 29.70
C GLY A 522 -11.87 -1.65 29.92
N ALA A 523 -12.02 -0.66 29.03
CA ALA A 523 -13.08 0.34 29.12
C ALA A 523 -14.46 -0.33 28.96
N PRO A 524 -15.51 0.15 29.66
CA PRO A 524 -16.87 -0.34 29.44
C PRO A 524 -17.33 -0.18 27.98
N TYR A 525 -18.27 -0.99 27.54
CA TYR A 525 -18.98 -0.77 26.28
C TYR A 525 -20.01 0.36 26.48
N ALA A 526 -20.12 1.27 25.52
CA ALA A 526 -21.26 2.17 25.50
C ALA A 526 -22.47 1.44 24.89
N CYS A 527 -23.66 1.92 25.23
CA CYS A 527 -24.91 1.38 24.70
C CYS A 527 -25.71 2.48 23.98
N VAL A 528 -26.42 2.09 22.93
CA VAL A 528 -27.44 2.90 22.26
C VAL A 528 -28.72 2.08 22.13
N GLU A 529 -29.86 2.75 22.01
CA GLU A 529 -31.10 2.07 21.63
C GLU A 529 -30.94 1.53 20.21
N ASP A 530 -31.42 0.32 19.96
CA ASP A 530 -31.41 -0.23 18.61
C ASP A 530 -32.28 0.65 17.70
N PRO A 531 -31.71 1.29 16.66
CA PRO A 531 -32.51 2.11 15.75
C PRO A 531 -33.62 1.32 15.03
N TRP A 532 -33.45 0.01 14.91
CA TRP A 532 -34.34 -0.91 14.21
C TRP A 532 -34.74 -2.10 15.10
N SER A 533 -35.77 -1.88 15.94
CA SER A 533 -36.49 -2.92 16.66
C SER A 533 -37.44 -3.66 15.71
N ASP A 534 -37.05 -4.85 15.23
CA ASP A 534 -37.97 -5.76 14.53
C ASP A 534 -38.29 -6.92 15.47
N ASP A 535 -39.54 -6.98 15.93
CA ASP A 535 -40.03 -8.04 16.84
C ASP A 535 -39.65 -9.46 16.40
N ARG A 536 -39.39 -9.70 15.10
CA ARG A 536 -38.98 -10.99 14.54
C ARG A 536 -37.51 -11.34 14.83
N PHE A 537 -36.66 -10.34 15.00
CA PHE A 537 -35.21 -10.47 15.11
C PHE A 537 -34.67 -10.02 16.48
N ASP A 538 -35.38 -9.12 17.17
CA ASP A 538 -35.04 -8.57 18.50
C ASP A 538 -34.86 -9.64 19.60
N ILE A 539 -35.31 -10.88 19.36
CA ILE A 539 -35.06 -12.00 20.27
C ILE A 539 -33.54 -12.29 20.43
N GLN A 540 -32.70 -11.89 19.46
CA GLN A 540 -31.27 -12.22 19.47
C GLN A 540 -30.34 -11.09 19.96
N ASP A 541 -30.50 -9.84 19.47
CA ASP A 541 -29.71 -8.68 19.90
C ASP A 541 -30.43 -7.80 20.94
N GLY A 542 -31.76 -7.86 21.02
CA GLY A 542 -32.58 -7.08 21.96
C GLY A 542 -32.64 -5.59 21.59
N ASP A 543 -33.23 -4.78 22.48
CA ASP A 543 -33.45 -3.34 22.25
C ASP A 543 -32.16 -2.47 22.38
N ILE A 544 -31.00 -3.10 22.61
CA ILE A 544 -29.77 -2.41 22.97
C ILE A 544 -28.61 -2.87 22.09
N LEU A 545 -27.96 -1.92 21.43
CA LEU A 545 -26.70 -2.15 20.73
C LEU A 545 -25.51 -1.66 21.56
N PHE A 546 -24.46 -2.48 21.61
CA PHE A 546 -23.17 -2.08 22.14
C PHE A 546 -22.39 -1.31 21.06
N THR A 547 -21.69 -0.25 21.45
CA THR A 547 -20.90 0.54 20.50
C THR A 547 -19.75 1.24 21.20
N ASP A 548 -18.72 1.56 20.42
CA ASP A 548 -17.61 2.42 20.84
C ASP A 548 -17.72 3.85 20.27
N ASN A 549 -18.69 4.11 19.39
CA ASN A 549 -18.82 5.39 18.70
C ASN A 549 -18.97 6.57 19.65
N LEU A 550 -19.62 6.36 20.81
CA LEU A 550 -19.78 7.42 21.80
C LEU A 550 -18.45 7.93 22.35
N TYR A 551 -17.38 7.14 22.34
CA TYR A 551 -16.04 7.61 22.73
C TYR A 551 -15.32 8.37 21.61
N ALA A 552 -15.75 8.21 20.35
CA ALA A 552 -15.12 8.81 19.17
C ALA A 552 -15.77 10.13 18.78
N ASP A 553 -17.09 10.22 18.94
CA ASP A 553 -17.89 11.42 18.75
C ASP A 553 -17.85 12.24 20.04
N ILE A 554 -16.84 13.09 20.18
CA ILE A 554 -16.57 13.79 21.44
C ILE A 554 -17.53 14.94 21.67
N ASN A 555 -18.00 15.58 20.60
CA ASN A 555 -18.86 16.77 20.63
C ASN A 555 -20.35 16.45 20.42
N ASN A 556 -20.72 15.20 20.13
CA ASN A 556 -22.07 14.71 19.83
C ASN A 556 -22.66 15.28 18.52
N ASP A 557 -21.83 15.60 17.54
CA ASP A 557 -22.27 16.07 16.22
C ASP A 557 -22.51 14.89 15.23
N GLY A 558 -22.22 13.66 15.66
CA GLY A 558 -22.38 12.45 14.86
C GLY A 558 -21.16 12.08 14.01
N TYR A 559 -20.14 12.93 13.98
CA TYR A 559 -18.86 12.62 13.34
C TYR A 559 -17.94 11.92 14.33
N LEU A 560 -17.10 11.02 13.81
CA LEU A 560 -16.14 10.29 14.62
C LEU A 560 -14.77 10.95 14.50
N GLU A 561 -14.43 11.84 15.44
CA GLU A 561 -13.13 12.52 15.46
C GLU A 561 -11.96 11.57 15.70
N LEU A 562 -12.20 10.49 16.44
CA LEU A 562 -11.18 9.53 16.85
C LEU A 562 -11.33 8.18 16.14
N ALA A 563 -10.24 7.65 15.61
CA ALA A 563 -10.17 6.28 15.08
C ALA A 563 -10.02 5.29 16.25
N ILE A 564 -11.08 4.56 16.57
CA ILE A 564 -11.13 3.71 17.77
C ILE A 564 -10.77 2.26 17.45
N GLY A 565 -9.99 1.65 18.34
CA GLY A 565 -9.90 0.19 18.45
C GLY A 565 -9.91 -0.26 19.91
N ARG A 566 -10.53 -1.41 20.15
CA ARG A 566 -10.72 -1.99 21.49
C ARG A 566 -9.79 -3.17 21.72
N PHE A 567 -9.25 -3.25 22.94
CA PHE A 567 -8.47 -4.38 23.40
C PHE A 567 -9.21 -5.01 24.59
N CYS A 568 -9.67 -6.26 24.42
CA CYS A 568 -10.59 -6.91 25.36
C CYS A 568 -10.09 -8.25 25.89
N CYS A 569 -10.95 -8.80 26.75
CA CYS A 569 -11.17 -10.22 26.99
C CYS A 569 -10.19 -10.86 27.98
N SER A 570 -8.88 -10.78 27.77
CA SER A 570 -7.88 -11.16 28.79
C SER A 570 -6.56 -10.40 28.62
N PRO A 571 -5.79 -10.15 29.69
CA PRO A 571 -4.47 -9.52 29.60
C PRO A 571 -3.48 -10.28 28.69
N ALA A 572 -3.53 -11.61 28.66
CA ALA A 572 -2.71 -12.43 27.78
C ALA A 572 -3.05 -12.20 26.30
N GLN A 573 -4.34 -12.22 25.97
CA GLN A 573 -4.81 -11.92 24.61
C GLN A 573 -4.40 -10.51 24.18
N VAL A 574 -4.66 -9.50 25.02
CA VAL A 574 -4.31 -8.10 24.74
C VAL A 574 -2.80 -7.95 24.50
N SER A 575 -1.97 -8.62 25.30
CA SER A 575 -0.51 -8.58 25.10
C SER A 575 -0.09 -9.14 23.74
N LEU A 576 -0.69 -10.25 23.30
CA LEU A 576 -0.44 -10.81 21.98
C LEU A 576 -0.95 -9.89 20.86
N MET A 577 -2.14 -9.30 21.00
CA MET A 577 -2.69 -8.38 20.01
C MET A 577 -1.76 -7.18 19.79
N ILE A 578 -1.24 -6.58 20.86
CA ILE A 578 -0.31 -5.44 20.81
C ILE A 578 1.02 -5.84 20.17
N GLU A 579 1.62 -6.94 20.59
CA GLU A 579 2.93 -7.32 20.06
C GLU A 579 2.85 -7.86 18.63
N ASN A 580 1.71 -8.45 18.25
CA ASN A 580 1.47 -8.87 16.87
C ASN A 580 1.22 -7.71 15.91
N SER A 581 0.54 -6.64 16.34
CA SER A 581 0.33 -5.47 15.48
C SER A 581 1.67 -4.84 15.09
N LYS A 582 2.65 -4.83 16.00
CA LYS A 582 4.03 -4.37 15.76
C LYS A 582 4.83 -5.26 14.81
N LEU A 583 4.47 -6.54 14.70
CA LEU A 583 5.12 -7.52 13.83
C LEU A 583 4.36 -7.73 12.51
N TRP A 584 3.32 -6.94 12.24
CA TRP A 584 2.51 -7.07 11.03
C TRP A 584 3.35 -6.78 9.78
N ASN A 585 3.32 -7.71 8.82
CA ASN A 585 3.99 -7.55 7.54
C ASN A 585 3.05 -6.89 6.52
N LYS A 586 3.24 -5.58 6.31
CA LYS A 586 2.47 -4.78 5.34
C LYS A 586 2.62 -5.24 3.89
N ASN A 587 3.65 -6.02 3.58
CA ASN A 587 3.88 -6.52 2.21
C ASN A 587 3.09 -7.81 1.91
N ASN A 588 2.42 -8.41 2.90
CA ASN A 588 1.65 -9.63 2.69
C ASN A 588 0.23 -9.32 2.18
N LYS A 589 0.07 -9.39 0.85
CA LYS A 589 -1.20 -9.12 0.16
C LYS A 589 -2.07 -10.37 -0.10
N ASN A 590 -1.87 -11.46 0.66
CA ASN A 590 -2.68 -12.68 0.52
C ASN A 590 -4.00 -12.56 1.29
N VAL A 591 -5.13 -12.62 0.58
CA VAL A 591 -6.47 -12.44 1.14
C VAL A 591 -7.32 -13.68 0.90
N ALA A 592 -8.03 -14.15 1.93
CA ALA A 592 -9.11 -15.10 1.78
C ALA A 592 -10.47 -14.41 1.94
N ILE A 593 -11.42 -14.79 1.10
CA ILE A 593 -12.81 -14.37 1.19
C ILE A 593 -13.66 -15.63 1.29
N PHE A 594 -14.46 -15.72 2.35
CA PHE A 594 -15.41 -16.80 2.58
C PHE A 594 -16.82 -16.21 2.44
N SER A 595 -17.63 -16.74 1.55
CA SER A 595 -18.93 -16.15 1.21
C SER A 595 -20.04 -17.19 1.15
N GLU A 596 -21.20 -16.86 1.69
CA GLU A 596 -22.37 -17.73 1.75
C GLU A 596 -23.64 -16.96 1.40
N TYR A 597 -24.67 -17.68 0.95
CA TYR A 597 -25.97 -17.10 0.62
C TYR A 597 -26.88 -17.09 1.86
N ARG A 598 -26.84 -16.02 2.65
CA ARG A 598 -27.54 -15.90 3.95
C ARG A 598 -29.06 -16.11 3.91
N MET A 599 -29.67 -16.07 2.72
CA MET A 599 -31.10 -16.30 2.52
C MET A 599 -31.39 -17.66 1.87
N PRO A 600 -32.60 -18.23 2.06
CA PRO A 600 -33.04 -19.40 1.31
C PRO A 600 -33.00 -19.17 -0.22
N LYS A 601 -32.85 -20.26 -0.99
CA LYS A 601 -32.72 -20.24 -2.47
C LYS A 601 -33.85 -19.51 -3.23
N TYR A 602 -35.03 -19.37 -2.62
CA TYR A 602 -36.15 -18.67 -3.26
C TYR A 602 -36.15 -17.16 -2.97
N LEU A 603 -35.34 -16.69 -2.02
CA LEU A 603 -35.20 -15.27 -1.66
C LEU A 603 -33.85 -14.70 -2.11
N ASP A 604 -32.78 -15.48 -2.04
CA ASP A 604 -31.43 -15.02 -2.36
C ASP A 604 -31.32 -14.42 -3.78
N LEU A 605 -32.11 -14.86 -4.75
CA LEU A 605 -32.17 -14.28 -6.11
C LEU A 605 -32.59 -12.80 -6.15
N PHE A 606 -33.18 -12.27 -5.08
CA PHE A 606 -33.75 -10.92 -5.02
C PHE A 606 -32.95 -9.95 -4.13
N PHE A 607 -31.98 -10.43 -3.35
CA PHE A 607 -31.25 -9.61 -2.40
C PHE A 607 -29.75 -9.65 -2.65
N LEU A 608 -29.07 -8.54 -2.32
CA LEU A 608 -27.62 -8.56 -2.12
C LEU A 608 -27.37 -9.27 -0.79
N ASP A 609 -26.47 -10.25 -0.77
CA ASP A 609 -26.15 -11.06 0.40
C ASP A 609 -24.63 -11.26 0.51
N GLY A 610 -24.19 -12.16 1.41
CA GLY A 610 -22.78 -12.43 1.64
C GLY A 610 -22.01 -12.86 0.38
N MET A 611 -22.68 -13.46 -0.62
CA MET A 611 -22.08 -13.78 -1.91
C MET A 611 -21.86 -12.54 -2.78
N ALA A 612 -22.73 -11.54 -2.72
CA ALA A 612 -22.49 -10.26 -3.39
C ALA A 612 -21.35 -9.46 -2.72
N GLU A 613 -21.34 -9.41 -1.38
CA GLU A 613 -20.30 -8.72 -0.60
C GLU A 613 -18.91 -9.31 -0.87
N GLY A 614 -18.80 -10.63 -0.88
CA GLY A 614 -17.54 -11.32 -1.17
C GLY A 614 -17.04 -11.08 -2.58
N PHE A 615 -17.95 -11.07 -3.57
CA PHE A 615 -17.60 -10.77 -4.95
C PHE A 615 -17.08 -9.33 -5.10
N ALA A 616 -17.76 -8.35 -4.51
CA ALA A 616 -17.33 -6.96 -4.55
C ALA A 616 -15.99 -6.72 -3.85
N THR A 617 -15.78 -7.40 -2.71
CA THR A 617 -14.52 -7.39 -1.97
C THR A 617 -13.38 -7.97 -2.80
N GLU A 618 -13.61 -9.10 -3.46
CA GLU A 618 -12.63 -9.74 -4.33
C GLU A 618 -12.16 -8.79 -5.43
N TRP A 619 -13.09 -8.22 -6.18
CA TRP A 619 -12.79 -7.33 -7.29
C TRP A 619 -12.03 -6.08 -6.84
N THR A 620 -12.52 -5.44 -5.79
CA THR A 620 -11.93 -4.21 -5.25
C THR A 620 -10.47 -4.44 -4.85
N LEU A 621 -10.18 -5.55 -4.18
CA LEU A 621 -8.82 -5.90 -3.75
C LEU A 621 -7.93 -6.35 -4.93
N ARG A 622 -8.45 -7.15 -5.88
CA ARG A 622 -7.69 -7.60 -7.05
C ARG A 622 -7.23 -6.45 -7.94
N VAL A 623 -8.10 -5.47 -8.20
CA VAL A 623 -7.77 -4.26 -8.98
C VAL A 623 -6.57 -3.50 -8.37
N LYS A 624 -6.28 -3.71 -7.09
CA LYS A 624 -5.16 -3.08 -6.36
C LYS A 624 -3.99 -4.03 -6.09
N GLY A 625 -3.96 -5.18 -6.75
CA GLY A 625 -2.82 -6.10 -6.72
C GLY A 625 -2.78 -7.05 -5.52
N PHE A 626 -3.90 -7.22 -4.81
CA PHE A 626 -4.00 -8.26 -3.79
C PHE A 626 -4.14 -9.65 -4.43
N ASN A 627 -3.49 -10.63 -3.81
CA ASN A 627 -3.66 -12.03 -4.16
C ASN A 627 -4.87 -12.60 -3.40
N VAL A 628 -6.04 -12.49 -4.02
CA VAL A 628 -7.31 -12.94 -3.42
C VAL A 628 -7.60 -14.40 -3.78
N THR A 629 -8.03 -15.18 -2.80
CA THR A 629 -8.66 -16.51 -2.97
C THR A 629 -10.04 -16.48 -2.36
N ARG A 630 -11.06 -16.94 -3.10
CA ARG A 630 -12.45 -16.89 -2.66
C ARG A 630 -13.04 -18.30 -2.56
N PHE A 631 -13.67 -18.57 -1.43
CA PHE A 631 -14.37 -19.80 -1.10
C PHE A 631 -15.87 -19.47 -0.96
N ILE A 632 -16.72 -20.31 -1.53
CA ILE A 632 -18.13 -19.98 -1.70
C ILE A 632 -19.08 -21.13 -1.39
N GLU A 633 -20.28 -20.80 -0.93
CA GLU A 633 -21.40 -21.75 -1.03
C GLU A 633 -21.75 -21.99 -2.51
N ILE A 634 -21.90 -23.26 -2.90
CA ILE A 634 -22.27 -23.64 -4.27
C ILE A 634 -23.76 -24.03 -4.30
N ARG A 635 -24.58 -23.25 -4.99
CA ARG A 635 -26.02 -23.51 -5.26
C ARG A 635 -26.34 -23.69 -6.73
N GLY A 636 -25.49 -23.17 -7.61
CA GLY A 636 -25.64 -23.20 -9.06
C GLY A 636 -25.18 -24.51 -9.69
N GLU A 637 -25.72 -24.80 -10.88
CA GLU A 637 -25.20 -25.84 -11.75
C GLU A 637 -23.86 -25.41 -12.38
N ASN A 638 -23.15 -26.35 -13.03
CA ASN A 638 -21.93 -26.01 -13.75
C ASN A 638 -22.24 -25.09 -14.94
N ILE A 639 -21.30 -24.17 -15.22
CA ILE A 639 -21.41 -23.23 -16.34
C ILE A 639 -21.24 -24.01 -17.64
N THR A 640 -22.26 -24.01 -18.49
CA THR A 640 -22.21 -24.62 -19.83
C THR A 640 -21.51 -23.69 -20.82
N GLU A 641 -21.03 -24.21 -21.97
CA GLU A 641 -20.45 -23.36 -23.03
C GLU A 641 -21.45 -22.34 -23.60
N GLU A 642 -22.75 -22.64 -23.55
CA GLU A 642 -23.80 -21.69 -23.94
C GLU A 642 -23.95 -20.58 -22.91
N ASP A 643 -23.93 -20.93 -21.61
CA ASP A 643 -23.88 -19.95 -20.53
C ASP A 643 -22.64 -19.06 -20.69
N LYS A 644 -21.46 -19.63 -20.96
CA LYS A 644 -20.23 -18.86 -21.19
C LYS A 644 -20.40 -17.86 -22.32
N LYS A 645 -20.97 -18.27 -23.46
CA LYS A 645 -21.20 -17.35 -24.59
C LYS A 645 -22.19 -16.26 -24.25
N GLU A 646 -23.23 -16.56 -23.48
CA GLU A 646 -24.22 -15.56 -23.05
C GLU A 646 -23.64 -14.59 -22.02
N ILE A 647 -22.85 -15.12 -21.09
CA ILE A 647 -22.05 -14.42 -20.09
C ILE A 647 -21.06 -13.51 -20.82
N GLU A 648 -20.16 -14.02 -21.67
CA GLU A 648 -19.20 -13.27 -22.50
C GLU A 648 -19.87 -12.19 -23.35
N LYS A 649 -21.01 -12.49 -23.98
CA LYS A 649 -21.79 -11.50 -24.75
C LYS A 649 -22.33 -10.38 -23.86
N SER A 650 -22.60 -10.68 -22.59
CA SER A 650 -23.00 -9.70 -21.59
C SER A 650 -21.79 -8.95 -20.99
N ILE A 651 -20.57 -9.49 -21.16
CA ILE A 651 -19.34 -9.15 -20.41
C ILE A 651 -18.25 -8.53 -21.30
N SER A 652 -18.57 -8.09 -22.51
CA SER A 652 -17.64 -7.38 -23.42
C SER A 652 -17.18 -5.99 -22.91
N LEU A 653 -16.99 -5.83 -21.60
CA LEU A 653 -16.77 -4.60 -20.85
C LEU A 653 -15.42 -4.68 -20.11
N ASN A 654 -14.78 -3.52 -19.96
CA ASN A 654 -13.51 -3.37 -19.26
C ASN A 654 -13.65 -3.84 -17.79
N PRO A 655 -12.67 -4.56 -17.21
CA PRO A 655 -12.62 -4.90 -15.78
C PRO A 655 -12.96 -3.77 -14.79
N GLU A 656 -12.70 -2.50 -15.13
CA GLU A 656 -13.07 -1.34 -14.30
C GLU A 656 -14.58 -1.02 -14.36
N GLU A 657 -15.25 -1.29 -15.49
CA GLU A 657 -16.71 -1.12 -15.64
C GLU A 657 -17.50 -2.18 -14.88
N TRP A 658 -16.88 -3.29 -14.51
CA TRP A 658 -17.53 -4.39 -13.79
C TRP A 658 -17.95 -4.03 -12.38
N VAL A 659 -17.13 -3.28 -11.65
CA VAL A 659 -17.43 -2.89 -10.26
C VAL A 659 -18.65 -1.97 -10.22
N SER A 660 -18.82 -1.08 -11.21
CA SER A 660 -20.01 -0.24 -11.30
C SER A 660 -21.25 -1.02 -11.74
N LYS A 661 -21.10 -2.09 -12.54
CA LYS A 661 -22.21 -2.88 -13.11
C LYS A 661 -22.57 -4.15 -12.37
N ALA A 662 -21.77 -4.61 -11.42
CA ALA A 662 -22.10 -5.77 -10.59
C ALA A 662 -23.47 -5.56 -9.90
N PHE A 663 -23.82 -4.31 -9.57
CA PHE A 663 -25.14 -3.90 -9.08
C PHE A 663 -26.27 -4.13 -10.09
N ASP A 664 -26.04 -3.83 -11.36
CA ASP A 664 -27.01 -3.98 -12.44
C ASP A 664 -27.21 -5.48 -12.76
N PHE A 665 -26.12 -6.25 -12.79
CA PHE A 665 -26.15 -7.69 -13.03
C PHE A 665 -26.93 -8.48 -11.98
N LEU A 666 -26.83 -8.09 -10.71
CA LEU A 666 -27.50 -8.79 -9.60
C LEU A 666 -29.01 -8.48 -9.50
N ASN A 667 -29.48 -7.39 -10.12
CA ASN A 667 -30.87 -6.93 -10.04
C ASN A 667 -31.74 -7.27 -11.27
N LEU A 668 -31.16 -7.80 -12.35
CA LEU A 668 -31.93 -8.13 -13.55
C LEU A 668 -32.71 -9.44 -13.39
N LYS A 669 -34.04 -9.37 -13.51
CA LYS A 669 -34.97 -10.51 -13.50
C LYS A 669 -34.60 -11.60 -14.52
N LYS A 670 -33.96 -11.24 -15.65
CA LYS A 670 -33.42 -12.17 -16.66
C LYS A 670 -32.14 -12.89 -16.21
N ILE A 671 -31.33 -12.26 -15.36
CA ILE A 671 -30.03 -12.75 -14.88
C ILE A 671 -30.16 -13.47 -13.53
N SER A 672 -31.30 -13.39 -12.84
CA SER A 672 -31.57 -14.24 -11.66
C SER A 672 -31.25 -15.72 -11.90
N ASN A 673 -31.52 -16.23 -13.12
CA ASN A 673 -31.15 -17.60 -13.54
C ASN A 673 -29.63 -17.85 -13.66
N TYR A 674 -28.83 -16.78 -13.83
CA TYR A 674 -27.37 -16.80 -13.93
C TYR A 674 -26.66 -16.25 -12.69
N LYS A 675 -27.38 -15.72 -11.68
CA LYS A 675 -26.79 -15.11 -10.47
C LYS A 675 -25.77 -16.07 -9.83
N TYR A 676 -26.17 -17.32 -9.61
CA TYR A 676 -25.28 -18.35 -9.08
C TYR A 676 -24.11 -18.62 -10.02
N LYS A 677 -24.35 -18.76 -11.33
CA LYS A 677 -23.28 -18.98 -12.32
C LYS A 677 -22.25 -17.84 -12.30
N ILE A 678 -22.67 -16.61 -12.05
CA ILE A 678 -21.78 -15.44 -11.98
C ILE A 678 -21.03 -15.39 -10.65
N LEU A 679 -21.75 -15.46 -9.53
CA LEU A 679 -21.16 -15.32 -8.20
C LEU A 679 -20.28 -16.51 -7.82
N GLU A 680 -20.52 -17.67 -8.46
CA GLU A 680 -19.79 -18.91 -8.21
C GLU A 680 -18.62 -19.16 -9.21
N ALA A 681 -18.47 -18.31 -10.23
CA ALA A 681 -17.41 -18.42 -11.22
C ALA A 681 -16.10 -17.79 -10.74
N ASP A 682 -14.99 -18.38 -11.16
CA ASP A 682 -13.66 -17.83 -11.06
C ASP A 682 -13.37 -16.91 -12.25
N TRP A 683 -13.38 -15.61 -11.98
CA TRP A 683 -13.20 -14.57 -12.98
C TRP A 683 -11.73 -14.28 -13.32
N ARG A 684 -10.77 -15.02 -12.73
CA ARG A 684 -9.33 -14.84 -13.01
C ARG A 684 -8.96 -15.21 -14.45
N ASP A 685 -9.64 -16.19 -15.03
CA ASP A 685 -9.44 -16.61 -16.42
C ASP A 685 -10.78 -16.57 -17.17
N LEU A 686 -11.05 -15.45 -17.84
CA LEU A 686 -12.27 -15.27 -18.64
C LEU A 686 -12.44 -16.36 -19.72
N LYS A 687 -11.35 -16.99 -20.18
CA LYS A 687 -11.42 -18.07 -21.18
C LYS A 687 -11.84 -19.40 -20.54
N ASN A 688 -11.58 -19.57 -19.25
CA ASN A 688 -11.84 -20.80 -18.50
C ASN A 688 -12.55 -20.48 -17.18
N LEU A 689 -13.81 -20.02 -17.28
CA LEU A 689 -14.68 -19.82 -16.11
C LEU A 689 -14.95 -21.16 -15.41
N ASN A 690 -14.09 -21.48 -14.45
CA ASN A 690 -14.24 -22.61 -13.55
C ASN A 690 -15.09 -22.17 -12.35
N LYS A 691 -15.70 -23.13 -11.64
CA LYS A 691 -16.29 -22.82 -10.34
C LYS A 691 -15.19 -22.49 -9.32
N LEU A 692 -15.47 -21.54 -8.44
CA LEU A 692 -14.65 -21.24 -7.27
C LEU A 692 -14.65 -22.43 -6.29
N GLU A 693 -13.71 -22.39 -5.35
CA GLU A 693 -13.56 -23.42 -4.34
C GLU A 693 -14.76 -23.44 -3.38
N GLU A 694 -15.27 -24.64 -3.08
CA GLU A 694 -16.43 -24.81 -2.19
C GLU A 694 -16.06 -24.44 -0.75
N LEU A 695 -16.93 -23.65 -0.12
CA LEU A 695 -16.90 -23.35 1.29
C LEU A 695 -17.59 -24.43 2.09
N ASN A 696 -16.81 -25.13 2.90
CA ASN A 696 -17.27 -26.08 3.88
C ASN A 696 -16.34 -26.03 5.10
N LYS A 697 -16.70 -26.75 6.15
CA LYS A 697 -15.91 -26.77 7.39
C LYS A 697 -14.44 -27.14 7.16
N SER A 698 -14.19 -28.12 6.29
CA SER A 698 -12.83 -28.57 5.99
C SER A 698 -12.05 -27.52 5.23
N SER A 699 -12.62 -26.95 4.16
CA SER A 699 -11.95 -25.95 3.34
C SER A 699 -11.70 -24.66 4.10
N PHE A 700 -12.59 -24.25 5.01
CA PHE A 700 -12.35 -23.12 5.90
C PHE A 700 -11.13 -23.38 6.80
N LEU A 701 -11.18 -24.43 7.63
CA LEU A 701 -10.13 -24.70 8.62
C LEU A 701 -8.76 -25.01 8.00
N SER A 702 -8.72 -25.64 6.82
CA SER A 702 -7.45 -25.96 6.15
C SER A 702 -6.77 -24.74 5.51
N ASN A 703 -7.53 -23.68 5.23
CA ASN A 703 -7.03 -22.56 4.43
C ASN A 703 -6.82 -21.27 5.22
N ILE A 704 -7.59 -21.02 6.29
CA ILE A 704 -7.53 -19.75 7.04
C ILE A 704 -6.13 -19.36 7.53
N GLU A 705 -5.24 -20.32 7.82
CA GLU A 705 -3.89 -20.03 8.28
C GLU A 705 -2.96 -19.49 7.17
N ASN A 706 -3.28 -19.72 5.89
CA ASN A 706 -2.43 -19.35 4.76
C ASN A 706 -2.52 -17.86 4.36
N PHE A 707 -3.52 -17.14 4.88
CA PHE A 707 -3.83 -15.77 4.47
C PHE A 707 -3.53 -14.78 5.61
N SER A 708 -3.11 -13.55 5.29
CA SER A 708 -2.92 -12.50 6.30
C SER A 708 -4.23 -11.80 6.65
N THR A 709 -5.07 -11.60 5.64
CA THR A 709 -6.37 -10.93 5.76
C THR A 709 -7.48 -11.88 5.36
N ILE A 710 -8.53 -11.94 6.17
CA ILE A 710 -9.68 -12.82 6.01
C ILE A 710 -10.94 -11.97 6.02
N PHE A 711 -11.82 -12.21 5.06
CA PHE A 711 -13.18 -11.69 5.06
C PHE A 711 -14.16 -12.87 5.14
N TYR A 712 -15.11 -12.82 6.07
CA TYR A 712 -16.21 -13.78 6.15
C TYR A 712 -17.54 -13.06 6.00
N PHE A 713 -18.30 -13.47 4.98
CA PHE A 713 -19.61 -12.96 4.63
C PHE A 713 -20.61 -14.10 4.65
N GLY A 714 -21.03 -14.51 5.84
CA GLY A 714 -21.90 -15.68 6.02
C GLY A 714 -22.81 -15.54 7.24
N MET A 715 -23.31 -16.66 7.73
CA MET A 715 -24.19 -16.70 8.90
C MET A 715 -23.47 -17.19 10.15
N GLY A 716 -23.89 -16.69 11.30
CA GLY A 716 -23.32 -17.11 12.58
C GLY A 716 -24.13 -16.60 13.76
N ASP A 717 -23.65 -16.92 14.95
CA ASP A 717 -24.13 -16.39 16.22
C ASP A 717 -22.95 -16.07 17.16
N LEU A 718 -23.22 -15.82 18.44
CA LEU A 718 -22.20 -15.54 19.45
C LEU A 718 -21.06 -16.57 19.56
N LYS A 719 -21.23 -17.80 19.06
CA LYS A 719 -20.31 -18.91 19.28
C LYS A 719 -19.90 -19.64 18.00
N ASN A 720 -20.70 -19.61 16.96
CA ASN A 720 -20.54 -20.49 15.81
C ASN A 720 -20.72 -19.75 14.48
N LEU A 721 -19.90 -20.12 13.50
CA LEU A 721 -20.16 -19.87 12.09
C LEU A 721 -20.99 -21.03 11.57
N TYR A 722 -22.07 -20.74 10.87
CA TYR A 722 -22.94 -21.73 10.26
C TYR A 722 -22.51 -21.96 8.82
N PHE A 723 -22.54 -23.21 8.39
CA PHE A 723 -22.22 -23.57 7.01
C PHE A 723 -23.44 -24.18 6.35
N PRO A 724 -23.59 -23.97 5.03
CA PRO A 724 -24.72 -24.50 4.30
C PRO A 724 -24.80 -26.03 4.36
N SER A 725 -26.02 -26.56 4.36
CA SER A 725 -26.28 -27.97 4.24
C SER A 725 -27.32 -28.25 3.15
N ASN A 726 -27.17 -29.39 2.48
CA ASN A 726 -28.06 -29.81 1.40
C ASN A 726 -29.50 -30.15 1.85
N GLU A 727 -29.86 -30.00 3.13
CA GLU A 727 -31.00 -30.73 3.72
C GLU A 727 -32.30 -29.94 3.94
N SER A 728 -32.40 -28.64 3.69
CA SER A 728 -33.72 -27.97 3.79
C SER A 728 -33.85 -26.65 3.03
N TYR A 729 -34.84 -26.58 2.14
CA TYR A 729 -35.24 -25.38 1.39
C TYR A 729 -35.78 -24.24 2.29
N PHE A 730 -36.21 -24.56 3.52
CA PHE A 730 -36.83 -23.62 4.46
C PHE A 730 -35.96 -23.31 5.69
N ASN A 731 -34.90 -24.09 5.92
CA ASN A 731 -33.92 -23.85 6.97
C ASN A 731 -32.52 -24.09 6.37
N PRO A 732 -31.99 -23.13 5.59
CA PRO A 732 -30.77 -23.33 4.79
C PRO A 732 -29.53 -23.64 5.64
N TYR A 733 -29.58 -23.38 6.95
CA TYR A 733 -28.47 -23.55 7.89
C TYR A 733 -28.88 -24.40 9.09
N PRO A 734 -28.86 -25.74 8.97
CA PRO A 734 -29.04 -26.55 10.15
C PRO A 734 -27.83 -26.37 11.07
N ARG A 735 -28.13 -26.17 12.36
CA ARG A 735 -27.13 -25.82 13.38
C ARG A 735 -26.10 -26.92 13.63
N ASP A 736 -26.23 -28.09 13.02
CA ASP A 736 -25.30 -29.22 13.15
C ASP A 736 -24.05 -29.08 12.26
N LYS A 737 -24.11 -28.28 11.19
CA LYS A 737 -22.94 -27.93 10.37
C LYS A 737 -22.41 -26.55 10.76
N ASN A 738 -21.54 -26.54 11.75
CA ASN A 738 -20.96 -25.30 12.26
C ASN A 738 -19.46 -25.43 12.55
N ILE A 739 -18.80 -24.28 12.64
CA ILE A 739 -17.49 -24.13 13.26
C ILE A 739 -17.66 -23.27 14.49
N SER A 740 -17.33 -23.81 15.66
CA SER A 740 -17.26 -23.00 16.87
C SER A 740 -16.04 -22.08 16.82
N ALA A 741 -16.13 -20.87 17.36
CA ALA A 741 -15.01 -19.94 17.51
C ALA A 741 -13.81 -20.56 18.28
N SER A 742 -14.03 -21.60 19.08
CA SER A 742 -12.95 -22.36 19.73
C SER A 742 -12.14 -23.23 18.78
N GLU A 743 -12.71 -23.63 17.65
CA GLU A 743 -12.04 -24.44 16.61
C GLU A 743 -11.18 -23.58 15.67
N ILE A 744 -11.41 -22.26 15.61
CA ILE A 744 -10.64 -21.34 14.79
C ILE A 744 -9.35 -20.98 15.52
N GLU A 745 -8.20 -21.45 15.05
CA GLU A 745 -6.90 -21.16 15.65
C GLU A 745 -5.94 -20.55 14.64
N PHE A 746 -5.41 -19.37 14.97
CA PHE A 746 -4.41 -18.69 14.15
C PHE A 746 -3.02 -18.84 14.77
N LYS A 747 -2.07 -19.39 14.02
CA LYS A 747 -0.66 -19.49 14.44
C LYS A 747 0.10 -18.19 14.16
N THR A 748 -0.37 -17.43 13.20
CA THR A 748 0.19 -16.14 12.80
C THR A 748 -0.85 -15.01 12.93
N PRO A 749 -0.42 -13.74 13.06
CA PRO A 749 -1.33 -12.60 13.14
C PRO A 749 -2.23 -12.51 11.90
N LYS A 750 -3.53 -12.33 12.13
CA LYS A 750 -4.54 -12.15 11.09
C LYS A 750 -5.29 -10.84 11.28
N ILE A 751 -5.75 -10.27 10.17
CA ILE A 751 -6.87 -9.34 10.15
C ILE A 751 -8.10 -10.14 9.73
N PHE A 752 -9.16 -10.10 10.52
CA PHE A 752 -10.39 -10.83 10.23
C PHE A 752 -11.58 -9.89 10.28
N PHE A 753 -12.14 -9.63 9.10
CA PHE A 753 -13.40 -8.92 8.92
C PHE A 753 -14.53 -9.95 8.86
N ASP A 754 -15.42 -9.91 9.84
CA ASP A 754 -16.44 -10.93 10.06
C ASP A 754 -17.84 -10.32 10.10
N GLU A 755 -18.52 -10.42 8.96
CA GLU A 755 -19.81 -9.83 8.67
C GLU A 755 -20.96 -10.82 8.99
N HIS A 756 -20.94 -11.42 10.18
CA HIS A 756 -22.09 -12.18 10.70
C HIS A 756 -22.68 -11.52 11.94
N SER A 757 -23.94 -11.87 12.24
CA SER A 757 -24.70 -11.33 13.36
C SER A 757 -24.06 -11.62 14.71
N LEU A 758 -23.93 -10.59 15.56
CA LEU A 758 -23.37 -10.70 16.92
C LEU A 758 -21.89 -11.12 17.00
N SER A 759 -21.15 -11.14 15.88
CA SER A 759 -19.74 -11.56 15.82
C SER A 759 -18.83 -10.75 16.76
N ALA A 760 -19.13 -9.46 16.95
CA ALA A 760 -18.41 -8.51 17.79
C ALA A 760 -19.13 -8.16 19.11
N HIS A 761 -20.24 -8.82 19.42
CA HIS A 761 -20.98 -8.61 20.66
C HIS A 761 -20.08 -8.91 21.89
N PRO A 762 -20.21 -8.21 23.05
CA PRO A 762 -19.35 -8.44 24.22
C PRO A 762 -19.31 -9.89 24.73
N ASN A 763 -20.39 -10.65 24.52
CA ASN A 763 -20.50 -12.07 24.86
C ASN A 763 -20.02 -13.03 23.76
N SER A 764 -19.59 -12.51 22.61
CA SER A 764 -19.11 -13.32 21.49
C SER A 764 -17.84 -14.09 21.87
N SER A 765 -17.72 -15.30 21.35
CA SER A 765 -16.52 -16.11 21.47
C SER A 765 -15.49 -15.78 20.38
N PHE A 766 -15.89 -15.10 19.30
CA PHE A 766 -15.01 -14.70 18.20
C PHE A 766 -14.01 -13.61 18.61
N ILE A 767 -14.44 -12.66 19.43
CA ILE A 767 -13.55 -11.63 20.00
C ILE A 767 -12.49 -12.21 20.96
N LYS A 768 -12.60 -13.50 21.34
CA LYS A 768 -11.64 -14.24 22.17
C LYS A 768 -10.66 -15.09 21.35
N ILE A 769 -10.74 -15.03 20.02
CA ILE A 769 -9.77 -15.67 19.14
C ILE A 769 -8.46 -14.86 19.20
N ASN A 770 -7.35 -15.56 19.40
CA ASN A 770 -6.03 -14.96 19.58
C ASN A 770 -5.38 -14.59 18.24
N ASN A 771 -4.34 -13.75 18.29
CA ASN A 771 -3.58 -13.28 17.13
C ASN A 771 -4.43 -12.57 16.06
N LEU A 772 -5.42 -11.79 16.50
CA LEU A 772 -6.44 -11.24 15.64
C LEU A 772 -6.55 -9.73 15.81
N VAL A 773 -6.58 -9.01 14.69
CA VAL A 773 -7.30 -7.75 14.59
C VAL A 773 -8.66 -8.08 13.98
N PHE A 774 -9.72 -7.86 14.73
CA PHE A 774 -11.05 -8.33 14.41
C PHE A 774 -12.00 -7.17 14.16
N ILE A 775 -12.74 -7.22 13.07
CA ILE A 775 -13.86 -6.30 12.78
C ILE A 775 -15.12 -7.14 12.71
N GLY A 776 -16.18 -6.73 13.38
CA GLY A 776 -17.44 -7.44 13.32
C GLY A 776 -18.64 -6.62 13.78
N SER A 777 -19.80 -7.28 13.88
CA SER A 777 -21.08 -6.67 14.26
C SER A 777 -21.50 -7.02 15.68
N THR A 778 -21.91 -6.04 16.50
CA THR A 778 -22.50 -6.29 17.81
C THR A 778 -23.98 -6.64 17.76
N GLY A 779 -24.65 -6.36 16.64
CA GLY A 779 -26.08 -6.59 16.41
C GLY A 779 -26.31 -7.53 15.24
N ILE A 780 -27.57 -7.68 14.85
CA ILE A 780 -27.96 -8.45 13.67
C ILE A 780 -27.57 -7.69 12.40
N VAL A 781 -26.87 -8.41 11.52
CA VAL A 781 -26.42 -7.90 10.21
C VAL A 781 -27.59 -7.98 9.23
N HIS A 782 -27.94 -6.86 8.58
CA HIS A 782 -29.05 -6.80 7.62
C HIS A 782 -28.52 -6.68 6.18
N ASP A 783 -28.65 -7.76 5.42
CA ASP A 783 -27.97 -8.00 4.14
C ASP A 783 -28.11 -6.90 3.08
N THR A 784 -29.26 -6.22 3.02
CA THR A 784 -29.48 -5.16 2.02
C THR A 784 -28.69 -3.88 2.29
N TYR A 785 -28.18 -3.67 3.51
CA TYR A 785 -27.62 -2.37 3.94
C TYR A 785 -26.12 -2.38 4.26
N VAL A 786 -25.50 -3.56 4.34
CA VAL A 786 -24.08 -3.75 4.69
C VAL A 786 -23.12 -3.38 3.57
N PHE A 787 -23.58 -3.45 2.33
CA PHE A 787 -22.73 -3.30 1.15
C PHE A 787 -22.15 -1.89 1.01
N SER A 788 -22.95 -0.84 1.23
CA SER A 788 -22.49 0.55 1.09
C SER A 788 -21.40 0.92 2.12
N PRO A 789 -21.58 0.63 3.43
CA PRO A 789 -20.51 0.68 4.41
C PRO A 789 -19.26 -0.11 3.99
N LEU A 790 -19.42 -1.35 3.52
CA LEU A 790 -18.31 -2.20 3.08
C LEU A 790 -17.50 -1.56 1.95
N ILE A 791 -18.14 -0.99 0.94
CA ILE A 791 -17.41 -0.30 -0.14
C ILE A 791 -16.59 0.88 0.39
N SER A 792 -17.15 1.66 1.33
CA SER A 792 -16.41 2.76 1.99
C SER A 792 -15.20 2.25 2.78
N PHE A 793 -15.37 1.14 3.51
CA PHE A 793 -14.29 0.46 4.21
C PHE A 793 -13.18 0.02 3.25
N LEU A 794 -13.54 -0.71 2.18
CA LEU A 794 -12.59 -1.20 1.19
C LEU A 794 -11.85 -0.05 0.51
N ASN A 795 -12.58 0.98 0.06
CA ASN A 795 -11.96 2.18 -0.52
C ASN A 795 -10.97 2.84 0.44
N SER A 796 -11.27 2.85 1.74
CA SER A 796 -10.35 3.38 2.75
C SER A 796 -9.11 2.52 2.91
N LEU A 797 -9.24 1.19 2.91
CA LEU A 797 -8.09 0.29 2.89
C LEU A 797 -7.22 0.52 1.65
N LEU A 798 -7.83 0.72 0.49
CA LEU A 798 -7.13 0.99 -0.76
C LEU A 798 -6.41 2.35 -0.78
N LYS A 799 -6.87 3.31 0.03
CA LYS A 799 -6.19 4.61 0.25
C LYS A 799 -5.13 4.53 1.35
N ASN A 800 -4.79 3.33 1.82
CA ASN A 800 -3.81 3.10 2.89
C ASN A 800 -4.19 3.82 4.19
N TYR A 801 -5.49 3.97 4.42
CA TYR A 801 -5.93 4.45 5.72
C TYR A 801 -5.71 3.37 6.77
N PRO A 802 -5.24 3.75 7.97
CA PRO A 802 -5.22 2.86 9.11
C PRO A 802 -6.61 2.23 9.33
N ILE A 803 -6.63 0.98 9.79
CA ILE A 803 -7.86 0.19 9.89
C ILE A 803 -8.91 0.86 10.78
N GLY A 804 -8.51 1.57 11.83
CA GLY A 804 -9.43 2.35 12.66
C GLY A 804 -10.10 3.49 11.88
N LYS A 805 -9.35 4.18 11.01
CA LYS A 805 -9.92 5.21 10.11
C LYS A 805 -10.81 4.58 9.04
N ALA A 806 -10.43 3.43 8.49
CA ALA A 806 -11.25 2.70 7.54
C ALA A 806 -12.60 2.28 8.16
N VAL A 807 -12.60 1.78 9.40
CA VAL A 807 -13.83 1.47 10.14
C VAL A 807 -14.64 2.73 10.47
N ASN A 808 -14.01 3.86 10.77
CA ASN A 808 -14.74 5.13 10.90
C ASN A 808 -15.39 5.55 9.59
N ASN A 809 -14.69 5.43 8.46
CA ASN A 809 -15.25 5.79 7.16
C ASN A 809 -16.34 4.81 6.70
N MET A 810 -16.28 3.54 7.11
CA MET A 810 -17.35 2.56 6.95
C MET A 810 -18.67 3.05 7.57
N LYS A 811 -18.58 3.76 8.69
CA LYS A 811 -19.70 4.34 9.43
C LYS A 811 -20.16 5.64 8.76
N LEU A 812 -20.71 5.52 7.55
CA LEU A 812 -21.19 6.64 6.74
C LEU A 812 -22.07 7.59 7.59
N ASN A 813 -21.70 8.86 7.68
CA ASN A 813 -22.36 9.87 8.52
C ASN A 813 -23.75 10.30 8.05
N ILE A 814 -24.38 9.53 7.14
CA ILE A 814 -25.73 9.79 6.61
C ILE A 814 -26.78 9.80 7.74
N ALA A 815 -26.49 9.18 8.89
CA ALA A 815 -27.42 9.00 9.99
C ALA A 815 -27.71 10.26 10.85
N TYR A 816 -26.86 11.28 10.87
CA TYR A 816 -26.93 12.36 11.89
C TYR A 816 -27.55 13.69 11.44
N SER A 817 -27.78 13.90 10.14
CA SER A 817 -28.41 15.13 9.61
C SER A 817 -29.89 15.32 10.02
N ASN A 818 -30.45 14.38 10.81
CA ASN A 818 -31.78 14.46 11.39
C ASN A 818 -31.92 15.50 12.54
N GLN A 819 -30.84 16.12 13.03
CA GLN A 819 -30.95 17.14 14.08
C GLN A 819 -31.56 18.48 13.63
N SER A 820 -31.81 18.70 12.33
CA SER A 820 -32.36 19.97 11.83
C SER A 820 -33.41 19.87 10.73
N TYR A 821 -34.11 18.74 10.58
CA TYR A 821 -35.44 18.78 9.95
C TYR A 821 -36.43 19.32 10.96
N SER A 822 -36.43 20.64 11.14
CA SER A 822 -37.37 21.36 11.96
C SER A 822 -38.79 20.92 11.60
N GLN A 823 -39.52 20.47 12.63
CA GLN A 823 -40.93 20.11 12.60
C GLN A 823 -41.74 20.98 11.62
N GLY A 824 -42.05 20.44 10.44
CA GLY A 824 -42.72 21.23 9.42
C GLY A 824 -42.71 20.65 8.01
N SER A 825 -42.67 19.32 7.84
CA SER A 825 -43.04 18.68 6.57
C SER A 825 -43.47 17.25 6.85
N ILE A 826 -44.76 17.02 6.72
CA ILE A 826 -45.46 15.74 6.83
C ILE A 826 -45.09 14.90 5.61
N VAL A 827 -44.26 13.85 5.78
CA VAL A 827 -44.49 12.50 5.23
C VAL A 827 -43.74 11.48 6.11
N THR A 828 -44.46 10.95 7.08
CA THR A 828 -44.22 9.65 7.71
C THR A 828 -44.58 8.55 6.71
N SER A 829 -43.60 7.89 6.11
CA SER A 829 -43.79 6.53 5.56
C SER A 829 -42.69 5.62 6.08
N LEU A 830 -43.11 4.41 6.48
CA LEU A 830 -42.32 3.34 7.12
C LEU A 830 -41.12 2.83 6.28
N THR A 831 -40.91 3.35 5.08
CA THR A 831 -39.95 2.87 4.08
C THR A 831 -38.66 3.68 3.97
N VAL A 832 -38.75 5.00 4.15
CA VAL A 832 -37.58 5.88 4.19
C VAL A 832 -36.90 5.79 5.56
N LEU A 833 -37.71 5.75 6.62
CA LEU A 833 -37.23 5.63 7.99
C LEU A 833 -36.58 4.27 8.26
N SER A 834 -37.06 3.18 7.66
CA SER A 834 -36.47 1.86 7.86
C SER A 834 -35.06 1.76 7.29
N SER A 835 -34.86 2.26 6.07
CA SER A 835 -33.55 2.31 5.42
C SER A 835 -32.54 3.15 6.21
N LEU A 836 -32.96 4.33 6.70
CA LEU A 836 -32.10 5.19 7.52
C LEU A 836 -31.80 4.59 8.89
N LYS A 837 -32.78 3.94 9.53
CA LYS A 837 -32.58 3.23 10.80
C LYS A 837 -31.63 2.05 10.64
N LEU A 838 -31.70 1.30 9.55
CA LEU A 838 -30.78 0.20 9.27
C LEU A 838 -29.35 0.71 9.01
N ILE A 839 -29.18 1.79 8.24
CA ILE A 839 -27.87 2.45 8.08
C ILE A 839 -27.35 2.96 9.43
N GLN A 840 -28.21 3.52 10.27
CA GLN A 840 -27.86 3.97 11.62
C GLN A 840 -27.49 2.79 12.54
N LYS A 841 -28.16 1.63 12.39
CA LYS A 841 -27.79 0.38 13.06
C LYS A 841 -26.41 -0.07 12.63
N GLU A 842 -26.12 -0.11 11.32
CA GLU A 842 -24.78 -0.41 10.78
C GLU A 842 -23.71 0.57 11.31
N PHE A 843 -24.04 1.86 11.41
CA PHE A 843 -23.14 2.88 12.00
C PHE A 843 -22.72 2.50 13.42
N TYR A 844 -23.65 2.08 14.28
CA TYR A 844 -23.36 1.77 15.69
C TYR A 844 -22.75 0.39 15.92
N GLN A 845 -23.19 -0.63 15.18
CA GLN A 845 -22.87 -2.02 15.51
C GLN A 845 -21.49 -2.49 15.06
N LYS A 846 -20.82 -1.77 14.15
CA LYS A 846 -19.49 -2.14 13.67
C LYS A 846 -18.41 -1.77 14.68
N MET A 847 -17.69 -2.77 15.15
CA MET A 847 -16.61 -2.60 16.13
C MET A 847 -15.28 -3.12 15.62
N LEU A 848 -14.21 -2.43 16.00
CA LEU A 848 -12.83 -2.86 15.78
C LEU A 848 -12.22 -3.33 17.11
N TYR A 849 -11.72 -4.56 17.13
CA TYR A 849 -10.92 -5.11 18.21
C TYR A 849 -9.48 -5.27 17.75
N GLY A 850 -8.57 -4.49 18.31
CA GLY A 850 -7.15 -4.45 17.95
C GLY A 850 -6.63 -3.03 17.77
N ASP A 851 -5.43 -2.92 17.22
CA ASP A 851 -4.73 -1.65 17.06
C ASP A 851 -5.34 -0.82 15.91
N PRO A 852 -6.01 0.30 16.19
CA PRO A 852 -6.60 1.14 15.16
C PRO A 852 -5.57 1.78 14.22
N SER A 853 -4.31 1.85 14.62
CA SER A 853 -3.23 2.43 13.80
C SER A 853 -2.67 1.47 12.75
N LEU A 854 -3.12 0.21 12.72
CA LEU A 854 -2.63 -0.80 11.81
C LEU A 854 -2.97 -0.45 10.35
N VAL A 855 -1.99 -0.61 9.45
CA VAL A 855 -2.11 -0.32 8.02
C VAL A 855 -1.95 -1.63 7.23
N ILE A 856 -2.90 -1.91 6.32
CA ILE A 856 -3.00 -3.20 5.62
C ILE A 856 -2.17 -3.25 4.33
N ASP A 857 -2.24 -2.20 3.51
CA ASP A 857 -1.58 -2.10 2.19
C ASP A 857 -0.64 -0.88 2.19
N PRO A 858 0.47 -0.86 1.45
CA PRO A 858 1.18 0.38 1.15
C PRO A 858 0.34 1.45 0.44
N PRO A 859 0.73 2.73 0.57
CA PRO A 859 0.01 3.88 0.04
C PRO A 859 -0.32 3.85 -1.45
N ASN A 860 -1.62 3.93 -1.77
CA ASN A 860 -2.09 4.36 -3.08
C ASN A 860 -2.41 5.86 -3.06
N TYR A 861 -1.56 6.61 -3.73
CA TYR A 861 -1.60 8.06 -3.70
C TYR A 861 -2.61 8.62 -4.70
N GLU A 862 -3.57 9.39 -4.19
CA GLU A 862 -4.46 10.27 -4.95
C GLU A 862 -3.95 11.72 -4.89
N ASN A 863 -4.12 12.46 -5.98
CA ASN A 863 -3.79 13.89 -5.99
C ASN A 863 -4.85 14.63 -5.16
N MET A 864 -4.43 15.39 -4.15
CA MET A 864 -5.33 16.24 -3.34
C MET A 864 -5.19 17.71 -3.72
N ASN A 865 -4.70 18.00 -4.91
CA ASN A 865 -4.60 19.37 -5.40
C ASN A 865 -5.92 19.79 -6.07
N TYR A 866 -6.41 20.96 -5.68
CA TYR A 866 -7.53 21.64 -6.32
C TYR A 866 -7.14 23.10 -6.52
N GLU A 867 -7.63 23.70 -7.60
CA GLU A 867 -7.28 25.07 -7.93
C GLU A 867 -7.86 26.04 -6.91
N ILE A 868 -7.00 26.93 -6.42
CA ILE A 868 -7.34 27.98 -5.47
C ILE A 868 -7.06 29.32 -6.15
N ILE A 869 -8.12 30.07 -6.40
CA ILE A 869 -8.06 31.39 -7.03
C ILE A 869 -8.13 32.45 -5.93
N SER A 870 -7.11 33.31 -5.84
CA SER A 870 -7.13 34.47 -4.95
C SER A 870 -7.85 35.63 -5.64
N ASN A 871 -8.89 36.18 -4.99
CA ASN A 871 -9.65 37.34 -5.45
C ASN A 871 -9.63 38.42 -4.35
N GLY A 872 -8.51 39.15 -4.27
CA GLY A 872 -8.26 40.09 -3.18
C GLY A 872 -7.99 39.37 -1.87
N ASN A 873 -8.80 39.65 -0.84
CA ASN A 873 -8.69 38.95 0.45
C ASN A 873 -9.36 37.58 0.44
N ASP A 874 -10.31 37.39 -0.47
CA ASP A 874 -11.10 36.16 -0.59
C ASP A 874 -10.37 35.12 -1.45
N PHE A 875 -10.62 33.87 -1.11
CA PHE A 875 -10.14 32.71 -1.83
C PHE A 875 -11.34 31.94 -2.34
N LEU A 876 -11.25 31.52 -3.59
CA LEU A 876 -12.25 30.72 -4.28
C LEU A 876 -11.63 29.36 -4.58
N ILE A 877 -12.20 28.30 -4.00
CA ILE A 877 -12.02 26.94 -4.53
C ILE A 877 -13.17 26.69 -5.50
N GLU A 878 -12.84 26.35 -6.73
CA GLU A 878 -13.81 26.00 -7.75
C GLU A 878 -13.50 24.60 -8.29
N PHE A 879 -14.51 23.73 -8.34
CA PHE A 879 -14.39 22.45 -9.03
C PHE A 879 -15.76 21.95 -9.50
N ASN A 880 -15.71 21.14 -10.55
CA ASN A 880 -16.88 20.51 -11.13
C ASN A 880 -16.99 19.06 -10.68
N PHE A 881 -18.18 18.68 -10.26
CA PHE A 881 -18.68 17.33 -10.41
C PHE A 881 -19.20 17.19 -11.85
N SER A 882 -18.42 16.51 -12.68
CA SER A 882 -18.86 16.03 -13.99
C SER A 882 -18.81 14.50 -14.04
N PRO A 883 -19.67 13.79 -13.28
CA PRO A 883 -19.69 12.34 -13.31
C PRO A 883 -19.89 11.81 -14.71
N LYS A 884 -18.99 10.93 -15.13
CA LYS A 884 -19.15 10.20 -16.38
C LYS A 884 -20.27 9.20 -16.23
N TYR A 885 -21.12 9.12 -17.25
CA TYR A 885 -22.20 8.16 -17.29
C TYR A 885 -22.46 7.69 -18.72
N GLU A 886 -23.09 6.54 -18.80
CA GLU A 886 -23.55 5.95 -20.05
C GLU A 886 -24.97 5.45 -19.91
N ILE A 887 -25.71 5.46 -21.02
CA ILE A 887 -27.06 4.90 -21.09
C ILE A 887 -26.96 3.52 -21.73
N LYS A 888 -27.20 2.47 -20.94
CA LYS A 888 -27.18 1.08 -21.41
C LYS A 888 -28.50 0.43 -21.06
N ASN A 889 -29.17 -0.19 -22.04
CA ASN A 889 -30.44 -0.90 -21.83
C ASN A 889 -31.54 -0.09 -21.10
N LYS A 890 -31.64 1.23 -21.37
CA LYS A 890 -32.54 2.17 -20.66
C LYS A 890 -32.19 2.41 -19.18
N GLU A 891 -31.04 1.95 -18.70
CA GLU A 891 -30.47 2.28 -17.40
C GLU A 891 -29.37 3.33 -17.57
N ILE A 892 -29.08 4.05 -16.49
CA ILE A 892 -28.06 5.10 -16.44
C ILE A 892 -26.99 4.63 -15.47
N VAL A 893 -25.80 4.35 -16.00
CA VAL A 893 -24.68 3.82 -15.22
C VAL A 893 -23.64 4.92 -15.05
N PHE A 894 -23.31 5.24 -13.80
CA PHE A 894 -22.31 6.24 -13.45
C PHE A 894 -20.97 5.59 -13.10
N GLU A 895 -19.87 6.19 -13.56
CA GLU A 895 -18.51 5.72 -13.26
C GLU A 895 -18.07 6.19 -11.86
N THR A 896 -17.49 5.29 -11.07
CA THR A 896 -16.79 5.60 -9.80
C THR A 896 -17.59 6.38 -8.71
N PRO A 897 -18.88 6.09 -8.47
CA PRO A 897 -19.57 6.70 -7.34
C PRO A 897 -18.92 6.30 -6.01
N GLN A 898 -18.90 7.20 -5.02
CA GLN A 898 -18.33 6.90 -3.70
C GLN A 898 -19.26 6.01 -2.87
N TYR A 899 -20.57 6.19 -3.01
CA TYR A 899 -21.60 5.33 -2.44
C TYR A 899 -22.94 5.53 -3.16
N PHE A 900 -23.98 4.83 -2.72
CA PHE A 900 -25.33 4.94 -3.29
C PHE A 900 -26.34 5.27 -2.19
N ILE A 901 -27.36 6.06 -2.55
CA ILE A 901 -28.59 6.17 -1.76
C ILE A 901 -29.63 5.28 -2.42
N TYR A 902 -30.36 4.54 -1.61
CA TYR A 902 -31.45 3.69 -2.06
C TYR A 902 -32.57 3.74 -1.04
N ASP A 903 -33.78 3.58 -1.55
CA ASP A 903 -35.01 3.66 -0.78
C ASP A 903 -36.06 2.78 -1.46
N VAL A 904 -36.97 2.23 -0.67
CA VAL A 904 -37.96 1.26 -1.15
C VAL A 904 -38.90 1.94 -2.14
N ASN A 905 -39.15 1.24 -3.25
CA ASN A 905 -39.92 1.71 -4.40
C ASN A 905 -39.34 2.97 -5.07
N LYS A 906 -38.08 3.33 -4.79
CA LYS A 906 -37.37 4.44 -5.43
C LYS A 906 -36.14 3.95 -6.20
N PRO A 907 -35.69 4.69 -7.22
CA PRO A 907 -34.46 4.38 -7.94
C PRO A 907 -33.23 4.45 -7.04
N ILE A 908 -32.27 3.54 -7.24
CA ILE A 908 -30.93 3.66 -6.65
C ILE A 908 -30.24 4.87 -7.29
N VAL A 909 -29.67 5.76 -6.47
CA VAL A 909 -29.00 6.97 -6.95
C VAL A 909 -27.54 6.98 -6.49
N PRO A 910 -26.57 7.19 -7.40
CA PRO A 910 -25.17 7.30 -7.03
C PRO A 910 -24.89 8.63 -6.34
N VAL A 911 -23.97 8.59 -5.38
CA VAL A 911 -23.46 9.77 -4.70
C VAL A 911 -21.98 9.92 -4.97
N PHE A 912 -21.61 11.09 -5.47
CA PHE A 912 -20.25 11.53 -5.60
C PHE A 912 -19.88 12.39 -4.40
N ARG A 913 -18.79 12.04 -3.71
CA ARG A 913 -18.33 12.74 -2.52
C ARG A 913 -16.92 13.28 -2.74
N LYS A 914 -16.73 14.55 -2.41
CA LYS A 914 -15.42 15.20 -2.35
C LYS A 914 -15.21 15.78 -0.96
N GLU A 915 -14.06 15.46 -0.37
CA GLU A 915 -13.64 15.99 0.93
C GLU A 915 -12.57 17.06 0.75
N ILE A 916 -12.73 18.19 1.42
CA ILE A 916 -11.87 19.37 1.28
C ILE A 916 -11.58 19.92 2.66
N ILE A 917 -10.29 20.11 2.99
CA ILE A 917 -9.89 20.75 4.24
C ILE A 917 -9.58 22.22 3.96
N VAL A 918 -10.27 23.11 4.67
CA VAL A 918 -10.08 24.56 4.60
C VAL A 918 -9.67 25.13 5.96
N PRO A 919 -8.82 26.16 6.02
CA PRO A 919 -8.17 26.61 7.26
C PRO A 919 -9.12 27.24 8.28
N SER A 920 -9.99 28.17 7.87
CA SER A 920 -11.05 28.78 8.70
C SER A 920 -11.84 29.82 7.87
N ASN A 921 -12.94 30.36 8.43
CA ASN A 921 -13.72 31.48 7.88
C ASN A 921 -14.35 31.23 6.50
N ILE A 922 -15.09 30.13 6.38
CA ILE A 922 -15.95 29.89 5.23
C ILE A 922 -16.99 31.01 5.20
N LYS A 923 -17.00 31.80 4.12
CA LYS A 923 -17.97 32.88 3.92
C LYS A 923 -19.24 32.36 3.26
N ASN A 924 -19.04 31.51 2.25
CA ASN A 924 -20.13 30.96 1.47
C ASN A 924 -19.68 29.66 0.82
N VAL A 925 -20.57 28.68 0.77
CA VAL A 925 -20.45 27.53 -0.12
C VAL A 925 -21.65 27.54 -1.03
N SER A 926 -21.43 27.83 -2.31
CA SER A 926 -22.48 27.79 -3.32
C SER A 926 -22.30 26.58 -4.22
N PHE A 927 -23.42 25.93 -4.53
CA PHE A 927 -23.49 24.80 -5.43
C PHE A 927 -24.42 25.16 -6.57
N GLU A 928 -23.89 25.27 -7.77
CA GLU A 928 -24.65 25.50 -8.99
C GLU A 928 -24.92 24.16 -9.65
N ILE A 929 -26.20 23.81 -9.82
CA ILE A 929 -26.62 22.60 -10.51
C ILE A 929 -26.92 22.96 -11.96
N ILE A 930 -26.24 22.30 -12.89
CA ILE A 930 -26.41 22.52 -14.33
C ILE A 930 -27.09 21.27 -14.90
N GLU A 931 -28.32 21.41 -15.42
CA GLU A 931 -29.01 20.32 -16.12
C GLU A 931 -28.32 20.07 -17.45
N LYS A 932 -27.78 18.87 -17.63
CA LYS A 932 -27.04 18.46 -18.82
C LYS A 932 -27.95 17.76 -19.82
N ASP A 933 -28.71 16.78 -19.36
CA ASP A 933 -29.48 15.90 -20.23
C ASP A 933 -30.83 15.52 -19.60
N LEU A 934 -31.85 15.35 -20.44
CA LEU A 934 -33.15 14.78 -20.09
C LEU A 934 -33.33 13.47 -20.86
N ILE A 935 -33.43 12.37 -20.14
CA ILE A 935 -33.53 11.03 -20.70
C ILE A 935 -34.91 10.48 -20.36
N ALA A 936 -35.73 10.25 -21.38
CA ALA A 936 -37.07 9.69 -21.23
C ALA A 936 -37.07 8.15 -21.34
N ASN A 937 -38.11 7.53 -20.78
CA ASN A 937 -38.39 6.09 -20.90
C ASN A 937 -37.23 5.20 -20.42
N ILE A 938 -36.67 5.56 -19.27
CA ILE A 938 -35.66 4.78 -18.58
C ILE A 938 -36.30 3.76 -17.63
N GLU A 939 -35.54 2.73 -17.29
CA GLU A 939 -35.95 1.66 -16.39
C GLU A 939 -34.89 1.54 -15.28
N PRO A 940 -34.77 2.53 -14.37
CA PRO A 940 -33.75 2.45 -13.34
C PRO A 940 -34.01 1.31 -12.37
N ILE A 941 -32.95 0.88 -11.70
CA ILE A 941 -33.03 -0.13 -10.65
C ILE A 941 -33.81 0.45 -9.47
N ILE A 942 -34.96 -0.16 -9.19
CA ILE A 942 -35.82 0.19 -8.06
C ILE A 942 -35.83 -0.98 -7.10
N LEU A 943 -35.41 -0.73 -5.85
CA LEU A 943 -35.59 -1.70 -4.77
C LEU A 943 -37.08 -1.85 -4.50
N ARG A 944 -37.63 -3.05 -4.64
CA ARG A 944 -39.03 -3.30 -4.29
C ARG A 944 -39.11 -3.85 -2.88
N GLU A 945 -40.16 -3.45 -2.19
CA GLU A 945 -40.54 -4.06 -0.92
C GLU A 945 -40.77 -5.57 -1.12
N ASP A 946 -40.59 -6.36 -0.07
CA ASP A 946 -40.83 -7.81 -0.18
C ASP A 946 -42.26 -8.09 -0.68
N GLN A 947 -42.48 -9.30 -1.19
CA GLN A 947 -43.78 -9.73 -1.71
C GLN A 947 -44.93 -9.70 -0.68
N PHE A 948 -44.65 -9.34 0.59
CA PHE A 948 -45.62 -9.30 1.68
C PHE A 948 -46.08 -7.88 2.03
N SER A 949 -45.44 -6.83 1.51
CA SER A 949 -45.94 -5.47 1.66
C SER A 949 -47.04 -5.11 0.65
N SER A 950 -48.18 -4.64 1.16
CA SER A 950 -49.34 -4.23 0.36
C SER A 950 -49.28 -2.77 -0.12
N THR A 951 -48.27 -1.99 0.26
CA THR A 951 -48.22 -0.54 -0.01
C THR A 951 -47.19 -0.19 -1.09
N GLN A 952 -47.61 -0.12 -2.35
CA GLN A 952 -46.81 0.47 -3.42
C GLN A 952 -46.98 2.00 -3.44
N GLU A 953 -46.29 2.71 -2.56
CA GLU A 953 -46.11 4.16 -2.77
C GLU A 953 -45.17 4.38 -3.96
N ASN A 954 -45.72 4.92 -5.04
CA ASN A 954 -44.94 5.29 -6.22
C ASN A 954 -44.29 6.67 -5.99
N PHE A 955 -42.97 6.79 -6.17
CA PHE A 955 -42.30 8.09 -6.12
C PHE A 955 -42.75 8.99 -7.29
N THR A 956 -42.86 10.31 -7.06
CA THR A 956 -43.06 11.29 -8.14
C THR A 956 -41.71 11.80 -8.66
N SER A 957 -40.78 12.12 -7.76
CA SER A 957 -39.39 12.45 -8.10
C SER A 957 -38.43 11.97 -7.00
N PHE A 958 -37.21 11.60 -7.38
CA PHE A 958 -36.19 11.14 -6.44
C PHE A 958 -34.75 11.32 -7.00
N PRO A 959 -33.78 11.79 -6.21
CA PRO A 959 -33.93 12.33 -4.85
C PRO A 959 -34.51 13.74 -4.84
N SER A 960 -35.00 14.19 -3.68
CA SER A 960 -35.51 15.55 -3.49
C SER A 960 -34.39 16.59 -3.52
N HIS A 961 -33.19 16.25 -3.05
CA HIS A 961 -32.00 17.10 -3.04
C HIS A 961 -30.91 16.45 -3.89
N LEU A 962 -30.18 17.27 -4.65
CA LEU A 962 -29.10 16.80 -5.53
C LEU A 962 -27.72 17.02 -4.94
N TYR A 963 -27.61 17.71 -3.82
CA TYR A 963 -26.38 17.83 -3.07
C TYR A 963 -26.68 18.13 -1.61
N TRP A 964 -25.68 17.90 -0.76
CA TRP A 964 -25.61 18.44 0.59
C TRP A 964 -24.14 18.59 0.98
N ILE A 965 -23.89 19.43 1.98
CA ILE A 965 -22.54 19.76 2.44
C ILE A 965 -22.51 19.56 3.94
N ASP A 966 -21.58 18.72 4.35
CA ASP A 966 -21.32 18.39 5.73
C ASP A 966 -20.08 19.16 6.18
N GLU A 967 -20.19 19.94 7.25
CA GLU A 967 -19.07 20.71 7.80
C GLU A 967 -18.65 20.11 9.15
N GLN A 968 -17.41 19.62 9.24
CA GLN A 968 -16.84 19.14 10.49
C GLN A 968 -15.69 20.03 10.92
N LYS A 969 -15.74 20.57 12.15
CA LYS A 969 -14.65 21.34 12.71
C LYS A 969 -13.58 20.41 13.31
N LEU A 970 -12.35 20.54 12.83
CA LEU A 970 -11.19 19.76 13.27
C LEU A 970 -10.56 20.35 14.56
N PHE A 971 -9.76 19.54 15.26
CA PHE A 971 -9.09 19.93 16.52
C PHE A 971 -8.08 21.07 16.36
N ASP A 972 -7.59 21.30 15.15
CA ASP A 972 -6.71 22.43 14.80
C ASP A 972 -7.46 23.63 14.19
N ASN A 973 -8.78 23.71 14.41
CA ASN A 973 -9.70 24.76 13.95
C ASN A 973 -9.93 24.84 12.43
N ARG A 974 -9.33 23.94 11.65
CA ARG A 974 -9.68 23.75 10.24
C ARG A 974 -11.08 23.14 10.12
N TYR A 975 -11.67 23.23 8.93
CA TYR A 975 -12.95 22.60 8.60
C TYR A 975 -12.74 21.53 7.53
N LEU A 976 -13.26 20.34 7.77
CA LEU A 976 -13.44 19.30 6.77
C LEU A 976 -14.82 19.46 6.15
N LEU A 977 -14.85 19.84 4.87
CA LEU A 977 -16.06 19.93 4.07
C LEU A 977 -16.23 18.63 3.29
N SER A 978 -17.29 17.88 3.59
CA SER A 978 -17.71 16.74 2.75
C SER A 978 -18.87 17.17 1.87
N ILE A 979 -18.57 17.34 0.59
CA ILE A 979 -19.53 17.80 -0.41
C ILE A 979 -20.03 16.56 -1.15
N ASN A 980 -21.32 16.28 -1.00
CA ASN A 980 -21.98 15.13 -1.58
C ASN A 980 -22.89 15.59 -2.71
N PHE A 981 -22.80 14.95 -3.87
CA PHE A 981 -23.52 15.30 -5.09
C PHE A 981 -24.17 14.07 -5.72
N VAL A 982 -25.44 14.20 -6.10
CA VAL A 982 -26.20 13.21 -6.84
C VAL A 982 -26.42 13.74 -8.26
N PRO A 983 -25.78 13.14 -9.27
CA PRO A 983 -25.84 13.64 -10.65
C PRO A 983 -27.14 13.29 -11.38
N VAL A 984 -28.11 12.65 -10.73
CA VAL A 984 -29.33 12.18 -11.38
C VAL A 984 -30.57 12.41 -10.54
N ARG A 985 -31.64 12.92 -11.17
CA ARG A 985 -33.00 12.91 -10.59
C ARG A 985 -33.93 12.15 -11.49
N TYR A 986 -34.60 11.15 -10.93
CA TYR A 986 -35.65 10.39 -11.58
C TYR A 986 -37.01 11.03 -11.35
N PHE A 987 -37.89 10.95 -12.34
CA PHE A 987 -39.27 11.42 -12.31
C PHE A 987 -40.16 10.31 -12.84
N ARG A 988 -41.31 10.08 -12.18
CA ARG A 988 -42.27 9.07 -12.62
C ARG A 988 -43.61 9.72 -12.97
N ASN A 989 -44.04 9.50 -14.21
CA ASN A 989 -45.34 9.96 -14.71
C ASN A 989 -46.15 8.76 -15.21
N SER A 990 -47.26 8.46 -14.52
CA SER A 990 -48.30 7.44 -14.77
C SER A 990 -47.82 6.00 -15.07
N GLU A 991 -46.87 5.79 -15.98
CA GLU A 991 -46.22 4.51 -16.30
C GLU A 991 -44.73 4.64 -16.70
N ASN A 992 -44.25 5.83 -17.08
CA ASN A 992 -42.87 6.03 -17.55
C ASN A 992 -42.00 6.70 -16.49
N ILE A 993 -40.73 6.31 -16.45
CA ILE A 993 -39.70 6.99 -15.67
C ILE A 993 -38.81 7.78 -16.64
N SER A 994 -38.52 9.03 -16.31
CA SER A 994 -37.48 9.84 -16.95
C SER A 994 -36.41 10.20 -15.93
N ALA A 995 -35.20 10.51 -16.39
CA ALA A 995 -34.15 11.08 -15.56
C ALA A 995 -33.67 12.39 -16.14
N ARG A 996 -33.30 13.30 -15.24
CA ARG A 996 -32.47 14.45 -15.56
C ARG A 996 -31.09 14.22 -15.02
N ILE A 997 -30.09 14.47 -15.85
CA ILE A 997 -28.68 14.39 -15.48
C ILE A 997 -28.15 15.77 -15.23
N TYR A 998 -27.34 15.87 -14.19
CA TYR A 998 -26.82 17.11 -13.68
C TYR A 998 -25.31 17.05 -13.58
N GLU A 999 -24.70 18.20 -13.86
CA GLU A 999 -23.37 18.53 -13.41
C GLU A 999 -23.47 19.48 -12.22
N GLY A 1000 -22.46 19.45 -11.37
CA GLY A 1000 -22.41 20.28 -10.17
C GLY A 1000 -21.17 21.15 -10.17
N LEU A 1001 -21.33 22.47 -10.19
CA LEU A 1001 -20.23 23.42 -10.04
C LEU A 1001 -20.22 23.94 -8.61
N VAL A 1002 -19.16 23.59 -7.89
CA VAL A 1002 -19.00 23.96 -6.48
C VAL A 1002 -18.05 25.13 -6.38
N ARG A 1003 -18.48 26.16 -5.66
CA ARG A 1003 -17.69 27.34 -5.34
C ARG A 1003 -17.68 27.55 -3.84
N ILE A 1004 -16.49 27.44 -3.25
CA ILE A 1004 -16.26 27.67 -1.82
C ILE A 1004 -15.50 29.00 -1.71
N THR A 1005 -16.14 30.01 -1.14
CA THR A 1005 -15.51 31.30 -0.84
C THR A 1005 -15.16 31.37 0.64
N TYR A 1006 -13.91 31.68 0.95
CA TYR A 1006 -13.40 31.78 2.32
C TYR A 1006 -12.31 32.84 2.42
N GLU A 1007 -12.04 33.32 3.64
CA GLU A 1007 -11.01 34.35 3.89
C GLU A 1007 -9.93 33.82 4.85
N PRO A 1008 -8.88 33.18 4.34
CA PRO A 1008 -7.79 32.64 5.13
C PRO A 1008 -6.75 33.72 5.44
N ASN A 1009 -6.25 33.71 6.68
CA ASN A 1009 -5.02 34.43 7.07
C ASN A 1009 -3.76 33.67 6.62
N LEU A 1010 -3.86 32.34 6.47
CA LEU A 1010 -2.82 31.42 6.06
C LEU A 1010 -3.42 30.39 5.10
N GLU A 1011 -2.84 30.16 3.92
CA GLU A 1011 -3.31 29.17 2.95
C GLU A 1011 -2.15 28.63 2.09
N ILE A 1012 -2.25 27.35 1.68
CA ILE A 1012 -1.42 26.77 0.62
C ILE A 1012 -2.23 26.83 -0.67
N ILE A 1013 -1.83 27.73 -1.56
CA ILE A 1013 -2.51 27.98 -2.83
C ILE A 1013 -2.22 26.84 -3.81
N ASP A 1014 -0.96 26.40 -3.88
CA ASP A 1014 -0.55 25.34 -4.78
C ASP A 1014 0.68 24.59 -4.24
N LEU A 1015 0.78 23.30 -4.59
CA LEU A 1015 1.94 22.46 -4.35
C LEU A 1015 2.33 21.80 -5.68
N ILE A 1016 3.39 22.30 -6.28
CA ILE A 1016 3.83 21.88 -7.61
C ILE A 1016 5.06 20.99 -7.46
N THR A 1017 4.93 19.75 -7.91
CA THR A 1017 6.04 18.79 -8.04
C THR A 1017 6.25 18.44 -9.50
N ARG A 1018 7.51 18.11 -9.87
CA ARG A 1018 7.86 17.60 -11.20
C ARG A 1018 8.39 16.19 -11.08
N ASN A 1019 8.33 15.42 -12.17
CA ASN A 1019 9.00 14.13 -12.21
C ASN A 1019 10.50 14.34 -12.04
N VAL A 1020 11.11 13.54 -11.17
CA VAL A 1020 12.48 13.68 -10.71
C VAL A 1020 13.33 12.55 -11.30
N THR A 1021 14.57 12.85 -11.65
CA THR A 1021 15.57 11.83 -11.95
C THR A 1021 16.32 11.45 -10.67
N LEU A 1022 16.44 10.15 -10.37
CA LEU A 1022 17.13 9.66 -9.17
C LEU A 1022 18.53 10.28 -9.05
N GLY A 1023 18.85 10.83 -7.88
CA GLY A 1023 20.12 11.48 -7.59
C GLY A 1023 20.28 12.91 -8.12
N LYS A 1024 19.31 13.47 -8.85
CA LYS A 1024 19.27 14.90 -9.18
C LYS A 1024 18.50 15.67 -8.09
N GLU A 1025 18.94 16.89 -7.84
CA GLU A 1025 18.19 17.86 -7.03
C GLU A 1025 16.99 18.32 -7.83
N GLU A 1026 15.81 18.25 -7.22
CA GLU A 1026 14.59 18.83 -7.77
C GLU A 1026 13.99 19.80 -6.79
N LYS A 1027 13.21 20.74 -7.32
CA LYS A 1027 12.55 21.78 -6.53
C LYS A 1027 11.08 21.48 -6.40
N ILE A 1028 10.63 21.29 -5.16
CA ILE A 1028 9.20 21.31 -4.82
C ILE A 1028 8.82 22.78 -4.66
N ILE A 1029 7.86 23.25 -5.44
CA ILE A 1029 7.41 24.66 -5.39
C ILE A 1029 6.12 24.71 -4.57
N LEU A 1030 6.16 25.45 -3.47
CA LEU A 1030 5.03 25.70 -2.60
C LEU A 1030 4.59 27.16 -2.75
N ARG A 1031 3.42 27.39 -3.35
CA ARG A 1031 2.82 28.72 -3.44
C ARG A 1031 1.89 28.92 -2.27
N LEU A 1032 2.14 29.93 -1.44
CA LEU A 1032 1.38 30.11 -0.20
C LEU A 1032 1.03 31.56 0.07
N LYS A 1033 -0.06 31.79 0.82
CA LYS A 1033 -0.42 33.07 1.43
C LYS A 1033 -0.13 33.01 2.91
N GLY A 1034 0.58 34.00 3.46
CA GLY A 1034 0.73 34.18 4.90
C GLY A 1034 1.50 35.45 5.25
N ASN A 1035 1.58 35.77 6.54
CA ASN A 1035 2.35 36.90 7.06
C ASN A 1035 3.20 36.47 8.25
N GLY A 1036 4.47 36.90 8.28
CA GLY A 1036 5.41 36.58 9.35
C GLY A 1036 6.13 35.26 9.15
N LYS A 1037 6.63 34.66 10.24
CA LYS A 1037 7.37 33.39 10.17
C LYS A 1037 6.41 32.21 10.11
N LEU A 1038 6.54 31.42 9.06
CA LEU A 1038 5.76 30.24 8.82
C LEU A 1038 6.63 29.00 8.99
N ASN A 1039 6.13 28.02 9.72
CA ASN A 1039 6.71 26.69 9.81
C ASN A 1039 6.06 25.80 8.74
N ILE A 1040 6.85 25.42 7.75
CA ILE A 1040 6.40 24.62 6.61
C ILE A 1040 6.91 23.20 6.82
N THR A 1041 6.01 22.23 6.69
CA THR A 1041 6.35 20.80 6.74
C THR A 1041 5.85 20.13 5.47
N ILE A 1042 6.74 19.42 4.77
CA ILE A 1042 6.40 18.58 3.62
C ILE A 1042 6.74 17.13 3.96
N LEU A 1043 5.74 16.27 3.84
CA LEU A 1043 5.88 14.83 3.94
C LEU A 1043 5.99 14.24 2.54
N ILE A 1044 7.08 13.55 2.27
CA ILE A 1044 7.32 12.86 0.99
C ILE A 1044 7.23 11.36 1.24
N ASP A 1045 6.19 10.74 0.70
CA ASP A 1045 5.91 9.33 0.90
C ASP A 1045 6.01 8.53 -0.40
N SER A 1046 6.56 7.32 -0.32
CA SER A 1046 6.38 6.20 -1.26
C SER A 1046 6.05 4.90 -0.50
N GLU A 1047 5.82 3.78 -1.21
CA GLU A 1047 5.46 2.47 -0.65
C GLU A 1047 6.32 2.00 0.55
N ASP A 1048 7.61 2.32 0.53
CA ASP A 1048 8.58 1.96 1.58
C ASP A 1048 9.54 3.12 1.91
N PHE A 1049 9.12 4.34 1.60
CA PHE A 1049 9.89 5.56 1.85
C PHE A 1049 9.00 6.59 2.52
N ASN A 1050 9.54 7.25 3.54
CA ASN A 1050 8.93 8.43 4.15
C ASN A 1050 10.07 9.39 4.50
N GLU A 1051 9.97 10.63 4.05
CA GLU A 1051 10.88 11.71 4.41
C GLU A 1051 10.09 12.97 4.78
N GLU A 1052 10.42 13.55 5.93
CA GLU A 1052 9.86 14.81 6.37
C GLU A 1052 10.87 15.94 6.14
N LEU A 1053 10.43 16.99 5.45
CA LEU A 1053 11.16 18.25 5.28
C LEU A 1053 10.47 19.32 6.13
N SER A 1054 11.17 19.88 7.11
CA SER A 1054 10.67 20.97 7.97
C SER A 1054 11.58 22.19 7.88
N PHE A 1055 11.01 23.38 7.63
CA PHE A 1055 11.78 24.63 7.59
C PHE A 1055 10.91 25.84 7.95
N ILE A 1056 11.57 26.92 8.40
CA ILE A 1056 10.93 28.18 8.76
C ILE A 1056 11.21 29.21 7.68
N LYS A 1057 10.16 29.85 7.15
CA LYS A 1057 10.27 30.91 6.14
C LYS A 1057 9.47 32.13 6.58
N GLU A 1058 10.06 33.31 6.46
CA GLU A 1058 9.32 34.57 6.59
C GLU A 1058 8.65 34.89 5.25
N VAL A 1059 7.34 35.13 5.28
CA VAL A 1059 6.50 35.41 4.10
C VAL A 1059 5.67 36.65 4.35
N ASN A 1060 5.49 37.47 3.32
CA ASN A 1060 4.65 38.68 3.37
C ASN A 1060 3.70 38.73 2.17
N GLY A 1061 2.48 38.21 2.36
CA GLY A 1061 1.48 38.08 1.31
C GLY A 1061 1.54 36.73 0.60
N ILE A 1062 1.53 36.73 -0.74
CA ILE A 1062 1.60 35.52 -1.56
C ILE A 1062 3.03 35.36 -2.10
N GLU A 1063 3.67 34.24 -1.79
CA GLU A 1063 5.02 33.94 -2.24
C GLU A 1063 5.14 32.49 -2.74
N ASP A 1064 6.02 32.29 -3.73
CA ASP A 1064 6.46 30.96 -4.18
C ASP A 1064 7.75 30.59 -3.43
N ILE A 1065 7.74 29.44 -2.78
CA ILE A 1065 8.89 28.90 -2.06
C ILE A 1065 9.39 27.66 -2.79
N GLU A 1066 10.65 27.71 -3.21
CA GLU A 1066 11.35 26.56 -3.78
C GLU A 1066 12.05 25.77 -2.69
N ILE A 1067 11.78 24.46 -2.62
CA ILE A 1067 12.27 23.57 -1.59
C ILE A 1067 13.08 22.48 -2.28
N PRO A 1068 14.41 22.44 -2.09
CA PRO A 1068 15.24 21.43 -2.72
C PRO A 1068 14.99 20.07 -2.08
N TRP A 1069 14.86 19.06 -2.93
CA TRP A 1069 14.73 17.66 -2.51
C TRP A 1069 15.56 16.75 -3.42
N TYR A 1070 16.11 15.70 -2.83
CA TYR A 1070 16.94 14.71 -3.53
C TYR A 1070 16.30 13.34 -3.41
N ALA A 1071 15.88 12.79 -4.54
CA ALA A 1071 15.30 11.47 -4.54
C ALA A 1071 16.34 10.40 -4.18
N LYS A 1072 16.04 9.60 -3.15
CA LYS A 1072 16.87 8.49 -2.68
C LYS A 1072 16.43 7.14 -3.25
N LYS A 1073 15.21 7.06 -3.81
CA LYS A 1073 14.62 5.85 -4.37
C LYS A 1073 13.75 6.19 -5.59
N GLU A 1074 13.66 5.26 -6.54
CA GLU A 1074 12.73 5.31 -7.68
C GLU A 1074 11.31 4.92 -7.25
N GLY A 1075 10.31 5.38 -8.01
CA GLY A 1075 8.92 5.00 -7.80
C GLY A 1075 7.93 6.16 -7.93
N LYS A 1076 6.70 5.90 -7.52
CA LYS A 1076 5.63 6.90 -7.38
C LYS A 1076 5.70 7.52 -5.99
N PHE A 1077 5.71 8.84 -5.92
CA PHE A 1077 5.78 9.60 -4.69
C PHE A 1077 4.60 10.56 -4.58
N ILE A 1078 4.25 10.90 -3.35
CA ILE A 1078 3.41 12.05 -3.02
C ILE A 1078 4.21 13.02 -2.16
N ALA A 1079 4.16 14.30 -2.47
CA ALA A 1079 4.54 15.35 -1.53
C ALA A 1079 3.26 15.89 -0.92
N THR A 1080 3.14 15.91 0.40
CA THR A 1080 2.02 16.54 1.12
C THR A 1080 2.56 17.67 1.98
N ALA A 1081 2.04 18.88 1.82
CA ALA A 1081 2.47 20.06 2.54
C ALA A 1081 1.43 20.54 3.55
N ILE A 1082 1.91 20.99 4.71
CA ILE A 1082 1.18 21.76 5.71
C ILE A 1082 2.00 22.99 6.09
N VAL A 1083 1.32 24.07 6.47
CA VAL A 1083 1.96 25.30 6.93
C VAL A 1083 1.30 25.76 8.21
N LYS A 1084 2.12 26.21 9.17
CA LYS A 1084 1.68 26.72 10.47
C LYS A 1084 2.27 28.09 10.74
N ASP A 1085 1.46 29.05 11.15
CA ASP A 1085 1.93 30.38 11.57
C ASP A 1085 2.31 30.45 13.06
N GLU A 1086 2.82 31.61 13.51
CA GLU A 1086 3.19 31.83 14.92
C GLU A 1086 1.99 31.82 15.88
N ASN A 1087 0.78 32.08 15.37
CA ASN A 1087 -0.47 32.05 16.14
C ASN A 1087 -1.07 30.64 16.24
N GLY A 1088 -0.48 29.67 15.53
CA GLY A 1088 -0.94 28.29 15.50
C GLY A 1088 -2.05 28.00 14.48
N ASN A 1089 -2.37 28.94 13.59
CA ASN A 1089 -3.23 28.66 12.44
C ASN A 1089 -2.53 27.69 11.49
N ILE A 1090 -3.29 26.79 10.88
CA ILE A 1090 -2.76 25.74 10.01
C ILE A 1090 -3.46 25.78 8.66
N ALA A 1091 -2.67 25.68 7.58
CA ALA A 1091 -3.14 25.47 6.22
C ALA A 1091 -2.65 24.13 5.65
N GLY A 1092 -3.42 23.59 4.70
CA GLY A 1092 -3.23 22.24 4.14
C GLY A 1092 -4.14 21.19 4.80
N PRO A 1093 -3.90 19.88 4.57
CA PRO A 1093 -2.87 19.36 3.68
C PRO A 1093 -3.16 19.70 2.21
N ARG A 1094 -2.10 19.92 1.43
CA ARG A 1094 -2.12 19.89 -0.04
C ARG A 1094 -1.17 18.82 -0.50
N ALA A 1095 -1.59 17.98 -1.43
CA ALA A 1095 -0.76 16.89 -1.90
C ALA A 1095 -0.57 16.94 -3.40
N SER A 1096 0.62 16.57 -3.87
CA SER A 1096 1.00 16.55 -5.28
C SER A 1096 1.73 15.26 -5.60
N LEU A 1097 1.33 14.63 -6.69
CA LEU A 1097 1.89 13.37 -7.18
C LEU A 1097 3.05 13.62 -8.12
N PHE A 1098 4.11 12.84 -7.99
CA PHE A 1098 5.22 12.85 -8.95
C PHE A 1098 5.92 11.50 -9.01
N TYR A 1099 6.74 11.31 -10.05
CA TYR A 1099 7.50 10.08 -10.26
C TYR A 1099 8.99 10.35 -10.17
N VAL A 1100 9.70 9.50 -9.44
CA VAL A 1100 11.15 9.41 -9.52
C VAL A 1100 11.52 8.28 -10.47
N ARG A 1101 12.27 8.61 -11.52
CA ARG A 1101 12.76 7.65 -12.51
C ARG A 1101 14.26 7.46 -12.39
N ALA A 1102 14.75 6.27 -12.74
CA ALA A 1102 16.17 6.06 -12.97
C ALA A 1102 16.70 7.11 -13.96
N PRO A 1103 17.92 7.63 -13.77
CA PRO A 1103 18.58 8.38 -14.83
C PRO A 1103 18.66 7.52 -16.07
N SER A 1104 18.22 8.08 -17.19
CA SER A 1104 18.37 7.42 -18.47
C SER A 1104 19.85 7.14 -18.74
N PHE A 1105 20.15 6.08 -19.48
CA PHE A 1105 21.53 5.76 -19.87
C PHE A 1105 22.25 6.97 -20.50
N PHE A 1106 21.52 7.77 -21.29
CA PHE A 1106 22.05 8.98 -21.90
C PHE A 1106 22.41 10.07 -20.89
N GLU A 1107 21.61 10.26 -19.82
CA GLU A 1107 21.94 11.20 -18.74
C GLU A 1107 23.16 10.75 -17.94
N LEU A 1108 23.28 9.45 -17.65
CA LEU A 1108 24.48 8.88 -17.00
C LEU A 1108 25.72 9.06 -17.87
N PHE A 1109 25.58 8.84 -19.18
CA PHE A 1109 26.65 9.02 -20.15
C PHE A 1109 27.10 10.48 -20.26
N LEU A 1110 26.16 11.43 -20.36
CA LEU A 1110 26.45 12.86 -20.40
C LEU A 1110 27.11 13.37 -19.11
N ASP A 1111 26.66 12.92 -17.93
CA ASP A 1111 27.30 13.29 -16.66
C ASP A 1111 28.72 12.71 -16.58
N GLY A 1112 28.92 11.47 -17.02
CA GLY A 1112 30.24 10.85 -17.17
C GLY A 1112 31.15 11.64 -18.10
N PHE A 1113 30.63 12.05 -19.27
CA PHE A 1113 31.38 12.83 -20.26
C PHE A 1113 31.71 14.24 -19.76
N LYS A 1114 30.76 14.90 -19.08
CA LYS A 1114 30.98 16.22 -18.46
C LYS A 1114 32.05 16.17 -17.38
N ARG A 1115 32.06 15.13 -16.52
CA ARG A 1115 33.13 14.92 -15.54
C ARG A 1115 34.49 14.67 -16.18
N ILE A 1116 34.53 13.99 -17.32
CA ILE A 1116 35.76 13.80 -18.11
C ILE A 1116 36.24 15.15 -18.67
N ILE A 1117 35.34 15.99 -19.19
CA ILE A 1117 35.68 17.34 -19.66
C ILE A 1117 36.14 18.24 -18.51
N GLU A 1118 35.45 18.25 -17.37
CA GLU A 1118 35.82 19.02 -16.17
C GLU A 1118 37.17 18.55 -15.60
N PHE A 1119 37.45 17.24 -15.66
CA PHE A 1119 38.74 16.65 -15.28
C PHE A 1119 39.87 17.06 -16.24
N ILE A 1120 39.58 17.22 -17.53
CA ILE A 1120 40.54 17.65 -18.56
C ILE A 1120 40.75 19.18 -18.55
N SER A 1121 39.76 19.97 -18.13
CA SER A 1121 39.74 21.42 -18.26
C SER A 1121 40.09 22.21 -16.98
N SER A 1122 40.32 21.55 -15.84
CA SER A 1122 40.69 22.25 -14.59
C SER A 1122 42.19 22.13 -14.27
N PRO A 1123 43.03 23.14 -14.58
CA PRO A 1123 44.34 23.27 -13.98
C PRO A 1123 44.18 23.93 -12.61
N THR A 1124 44.65 23.24 -11.57
CA THR A 1124 44.80 23.62 -10.14
C THR A 1124 43.68 23.20 -9.17
N ARG A 1125 44.09 22.21 -8.34
CA ARG A 1125 43.58 21.76 -7.04
C ARG A 1125 42.52 22.65 -6.36
N LYS A 1126 41.35 22.05 -6.12
CA LYS A 1126 40.68 22.06 -4.82
C LYS A 1126 40.07 20.68 -4.56
N GLU A 1127 40.48 20.05 -3.48
CA GLU A 1127 39.94 18.77 -3.02
C GLU A 1127 38.51 18.96 -2.53
N SER A 1128 37.51 18.65 -3.36
CA SER A 1128 36.19 18.24 -2.88
C SER A 1128 36.14 16.71 -2.90
N LYS A 1129 36.02 16.11 -1.71
CA LYS A 1129 35.74 14.69 -1.55
C LYS A 1129 34.32 14.41 -2.07
N ILE A 1130 34.22 14.04 -3.33
CA ILE A 1130 33.00 13.45 -3.89
C ILE A 1130 33.06 11.94 -3.58
N LYS A 1131 32.22 11.49 -2.64
CA LYS A 1131 31.95 10.06 -2.41
C LYS A 1131 31.10 9.55 -3.57
N SER A 1132 31.71 8.86 -4.53
CA SER A 1132 30.97 8.02 -5.49
C SER A 1132 30.79 6.62 -4.90
N PHE A 1133 29.56 6.27 -4.53
CA PHE A 1133 29.19 4.94 -4.02
C PHE A 1133 28.99 3.94 -5.17
N SER A 1134 30.06 3.53 -5.87
CA SER A 1134 30.02 2.28 -6.62
C SER A 1134 30.62 1.17 -5.77
N GLU A 1135 29.74 0.43 -5.08
CA GLU A 1135 30.09 -0.85 -4.49
C GLU A 1135 29.92 -1.92 -5.58
N ASN A 1136 30.95 -2.73 -5.82
CA ASN A 1136 30.92 -3.85 -6.75
C ASN A 1136 30.98 -5.16 -5.96
N PHE A 1137 30.14 -6.13 -6.31
CA PHE A 1137 30.10 -7.47 -5.71
C PHE A 1137 30.22 -8.52 -6.81
N TYR A 1138 31.08 -9.52 -6.60
CA TYR A 1138 31.31 -10.64 -7.51
C TYR A 1138 31.29 -11.95 -6.72
N ASP A 1139 30.57 -12.95 -7.21
CA ASP A 1139 30.60 -14.34 -6.72
C ASP A 1139 30.85 -15.24 -7.92
N TYR A 1140 32.01 -15.90 -7.96
CA TYR A 1140 32.43 -16.71 -9.11
C TYR A 1140 33.34 -17.86 -8.68
N ILE A 1141 33.45 -18.86 -9.55
CA ILE A 1141 34.34 -20.01 -9.33
C ILE A 1141 35.60 -19.82 -10.18
N GLN A 1142 36.78 -19.93 -9.58
CA GLN A 1142 38.07 -19.88 -10.25
C GLN A 1142 39.00 -20.94 -9.65
N ASP A 1143 39.61 -21.77 -10.51
CA ASP A 1143 40.56 -22.83 -10.11
C ASP A 1143 40.01 -23.80 -9.04
N GLY A 1144 38.73 -24.16 -9.14
CA GLY A 1144 38.05 -25.04 -8.18
C GLY A 1144 37.72 -24.39 -6.83
N LYS A 1145 37.91 -23.08 -6.70
CA LYS A 1145 37.62 -22.30 -5.49
C LYS A 1145 36.43 -21.38 -5.75
N ARG A 1146 35.50 -21.26 -4.79
CA ARG A 1146 34.46 -20.22 -4.84
C ARG A 1146 35.06 -18.93 -4.29
N ILE A 1147 34.98 -17.85 -5.05
CA ILE A 1147 35.54 -16.55 -4.72
C ILE A 1147 34.43 -15.52 -4.63
N ILE A 1148 34.36 -14.84 -3.49
CA ILE A 1148 33.48 -13.70 -3.27
C ILE A 1148 34.34 -12.44 -3.16
N GLU A 1149 34.20 -11.50 -4.10
CA GLU A 1149 34.88 -10.21 -4.05
C GLU A 1149 33.88 -9.07 -3.84
N TYR A 1150 34.16 -8.19 -2.89
CA TYR A 1150 33.45 -6.93 -2.67
C TYR A 1150 34.45 -5.77 -2.76
N LYS A 1151 34.15 -4.75 -3.57
CA LYS A 1151 35.03 -3.58 -3.77
C LYS A 1151 34.22 -2.30 -3.61
N ASN A 1152 34.73 -1.36 -2.82
CA ASN A 1152 34.26 0.03 -2.79
C ASN A 1152 35.49 0.97 -2.92
N PRO A 1153 35.31 2.29 -3.04
CA PRO A 1153 36.42 3.22 -3.25
C PRO A 1153 37.52 3.19 -2.17
N GLU A 1154 37.20 2.71 -0.97
CA GLU A 1154 38.12 2.71 0.17
C GLU A 1154 38.73 1.33 0.45
N ARG A 1155 38.09 0.25 -0.01
CA ARG A 1155 38.47 -1.12 0.38
C ARG A 1155 38.10 -2.17 -0.67
N ALA A 1156 38.89 -3.23 -0.73
CA ALA A 1156 38.61 -4.46 -1.47
C ALA A 1156 38.65 -5.65 -0.52
N ILE A 1157 37.59 -6.44 -0.49
CA ILE A 1157 37.43 -7.65 0.32
C ILE A 1157 37.31 -8.84 -0.64
N ARG A 1158 38.02 -9.92 -0.33
CA ARG A 1158 38.01 -11.16 -1.09
C ARG A 1158 37.94 -12.34 -0.13
N VAL A 1159 36.98 -13.23 -0.35
CA VAL A 1159 36.79 -14.48 0.39
C VAL A 1159 36.99 -15.63 -0.58
N GLU A 1160 37.93 -16.51 -0.30
CA GLU A 1160 38.20 -17.71 -1.10
C GLU A 1160 37.82 -18.95 -0.29
N TYR A 1161 36.89 -19.75 -0.81
CA TYR A 1161 36.54 -21.05 -0.28
C TYR A 1161 37.26 -22.13 -1.10
N SER A 1162 38.04 -22.97 -0.44
CA SER A 1162 38.78 -24.08 -1.06
C SER A 1162 38.75 -25.33 -0.18
N SER A 1163 39.18 -26.47 -0.72
CA SER A 1163 39.37 -27.71 0.05
C SER A 1163 40.33 -27.54 1.23
N ASP A 1164 41.27 -26.59 1.11
CA ASP A 1164 42.34 -26.38 2.08
C ASP A 1164 41.93 -25.42 3.21
N GLY A 1165 40.73 -24.83 3.14
CA GLY A 1165 40.21 -23.87 4.10
C GLY A 1165 39.59 -22.62 3.45
N ILE A 1166 39.28 -21.64 4.30
CA ILE A 1166 38.72 -20.34 3.93
C ILE A 1166 39.80 -19.27 4.10
N LYS A 1167 39.97 -18.43 3.09
CA LYS A 1167 40.89 -17.29 3.11
C LYS A 1167 40.13 -15.99 2.94
N TYR A 1168 40.20 -15.12 3.95
CA TYR A 1168 39.66 -13.78 3.94
C TYR A 1168 40.79 -12.78 3.69
N LYS A 1169 40.60 -11.82 2.80
CA LYS A 1169 41.57 -10.77 2.54
C LYS A 1169 40.87 -9.43 2.41
N MET A 1170 41.29 -8.43 3.16
CA MET A 1170 40.86 -7.04 3.01
C MET A 1170 42.06 -6.15 2.74
N ILE A 1171 41.94 -5.33 1.70
CA ILE A 1171 42.92 -4.34 1.27
C ILE A 1171 42.28 -2.97 1.42
N THR A 1172 42.91 -2.06 2.16
CA THR A 1172 42.57 -0.65 2.25
C THR A 1172 43.72 0.20 1.70
N SER A 1173 43.56 1.53 1.67
CA SER A 1173 44.64 2.45 1.24
C SER A 1173 45.90 2.40 2.12
N ASN A 1174 45.80 1.91 3.35
CA ASN A 1174 46.88 1.97 4.35
C ASN A 1174 47.26 0.62 4.97
N ARG A 1175 46.54 -0.47 4.68
CA ARG A 1175 46.84 -1.81 5.20
C ARG A 1175 46.23 -2.94 4.37
N THR A 1176 46.81 -4.12 4.49
CA THR A 1176 46.23 -5.39 4.02
C THR A 1176 46.14 -6.33 5.20
N ILE A 1177 44.96 -6.89 5.46
CA ILE A 1177 44.76 -7.98 6.41
C ILE A 1177 44.35 -9.24 5.66
N GLU A 1178 44.95 -10.36 6.02
CA GLU A 1178 44.64 -11.69 5.50
C GLU A 1178 44.39 -12.64 6.68
N ILE A 1179 43.28 -13.37 6.66
CA ILE A 1179 42.95 -14.41 7.63
C ILE A 1179 42.79 -15.73 6.87
N ILE A 1180 43.61 -16.72 7.22
CA ILE A 1180 43.58 -18.05 6.63
C ILE A 1180 43.10 -19.02 7.72
N GLU A 1181 41.99 -19.69 7.47
CA GLU A 1181 41.35 -20.63 8.39
C GLU A 1181 41.23 -22.00 7.74
N ASN A 1182 41.74 -23.03 8.41
CA ASN A 1182 41.49 -24.43 8.06
C ASN A 1182 41.08 -25.22 9.31
N ALA A 1183 40.84 -26.51 9.17
CA ALA A 1183 40.36 -27.35 10.26
C ALA A 1183 41.28 -27.39 11.50
N THR A 1184 42.56 -27.03 11.37
CA THR A 1184 43.58 -27.19 12.43
C THR A 1184 44.28 -25.89 12.84
N SER A 1185 44.14 -24.83 12.05
CA SER A 1185 44.87 -23.58 12.25
C SER A 1185 44.12 -22.34 11.77
N LYS A 1186 44.38 -21.21 12.43
CA LYS A 1186 43.94 -19.87 12.03
C LYS A 1186 45.12 -18.92 12.04
N THR A 1187 45.49 -18.40 10.88
CA THR A 1187 46.61 -17.45 10.72
C THR A 1187 46.06 -16.09 10.33
N LYS A 1188 46.41 -15.03 11.06
CA LYS A 1188 46.11 -13.64 10.73
C LYS A 1188 47.39 -12.92 10.34
N ILE A 1189 47.42 -12.29 9.19
CA ILE A 1189 48.57 -11.54 8.68
C ILE A 1189 48.11 -10.12 8.42
N LEU A 1190 48.72 -9.13 9.10
CA LEU A 1190 48.53 -7.71 8.81
C LEU A 1190 49.83 -7.14 8.24
N VAL A 1191 49.72 -6.49 7.08
CA VAL A 1191 50.76 -5.66 6.48
C VAL A 1191 50.26 -4.22 6.49
N ALA A 1192 50.90 -3.35 7.28
CA ALA A 1192 50.57 -1.93 7.37
C ALA A 1192 51.84 -1.08 7.21
N TYR A 1193 51.69 0.24 7.09
CA TYR A 1193 52.83 1.17 6.99
C TYR A 1193 53.79 1.11 8.19
N LEU A 1194 53.33 0.60 9.34
CA LEU A 1194 54.11 0.42 10.56
C LEU A 1194 54.92 -0.89 10.58
N GLY A 1195 54.72 -1.80 9.63
CA GLY A 1195 55.37 -3.10 9.54
C GLY A 1195 54.38 -4.25 9.37
N LYS A 1196 54.91 -5.48 9.38
CA LYS A 1196 54.12 -6.72 9.30
C LYS A 1196 54.01 -7.42 10.65
N ILE A 1197 52.82 -7.94 10.95
CA ILE A 1197 52.56 -8.87 12.06
C ILE A 1197 51.79 -10.09 11.56
N GLU A 1198 52.16 -11.26 12.08
CA GLU A 1198 51.54 -12.55 11.81
C GLU A 1198 51.21 -13.23 13.14
N GLU A 1199 49.94 -13.57 13.34
CA GLU A 1199 49.45 -14.33 14.48
C GLU A 1199 48.90 -15.67 14.00
N LYS A 1200 49.61 -16.75 14.28
CA LYS A 1200 49.19 -18.12 13.96
C LYS A 1200 48.69 -18.81 15.22
N LYS A 1201 47.44 -19.29 15.18
CA LYS A 1201 46.84 -20.15 16.22
C LYS A 1201 46.74 -21.57 15.69
N GLU A 1202 47.44 -22.50 16.32
CA GLU A 1202 47.48 -23.93 15.93
C GLU A 1202 47.44 -24.76 17.21
N LEU A 1203 46.49 -25.71 17.31
CA LEU A 1203 46.32 -26.60 18.49
C LEU A 1203 46.22 -25.86 19.84
N GLY A 1204 45.62 -24.66 19.84
CA GLY A 1204 45.46 -23.84 21.05
C GLY A 1204 46.67 -22.99 21.43
N MET A 1205 47.82 -23.16 20.78
CA MET A 1205 48.98 -22.28 20.94
C MET A 1205 48.89 -21.10 19.98
N ILE A 1206 49.23 -19.89 20.45
CA ILE A 1206 49.29 -18.68 19.65
C ILE A 1206 50.76 -18.28 19.50
N THR A 1207 51.27 -18.31 18.27
CA THR A 1207 52.59 -17.78 17.92
C THR A 1207 52.43 -16.45 17.20
N THR A 1208 53.09 -15.41 17.70
CA THR A 1208 53.11 -14.08 17.06
C THR A 1208 54.51 -13.81 16.52
N ASN A 1209 54.61 -13.56 15.21
CA ASN A 1209 55.83 -13.08 14.55
C ASN A 1209 55.61 -11.64 14.06
N CYS A 1210 56.57 -10.75 14.26
CA CYS A 1210 56.38 -9.33 14.02
C CYS A 1210 57.71 -8.67 13.67
N GLU A 1211 57.71 -7.77 12.68
CA GLU A 1211 58.94 -7.15 12.18
C GLU A 1211 59.46 -6.05 13.13
N ILE A 1212 58.64 -5.08 13.53
CA ILE A 1212 59.03 -3.94 14.39
C ILE A 1212 57.81 -3.48 15.21
N ASN A 1213 58.00 -3.10 16.48
CA ASN A 1213 56.96 -2.46 17.32
C ASN A 1213 55.69 -3.31 17.59
N CYS A 1214 55.88 -4.53 18.11
CA CYS A 1214 54.85 -5.55 18.31
C CYS A 1214 53.56 -5.08 18.98
N GLU A 1215 53.63 -4.25 20.02
CA GLU A 1215 52.43 -3.83 20.75
C GLU A 1215 51.51 -2.97 19.90
N VAL A 1216 52.09 -2.08 19.08
CA VAL A 1216 51.32 -1.20 18.19
C VAL A 1216 50.69 -2.02 17.06
N LEU A 1217 51.46 -2.93 16.46
CA LEU A 1217 50.96 -3.81 15.41
C LEU A 1217 49.89 -4.81 15.90
N LYS A 1218 49.96 -5.27 17.16
CA LYS A 1218 48.89 -6.09 17.76
C LYS A 1218 47.57 -5.34 17.86
N LYS A 1219 47.60 -4.09 18.33
CA LYS A 1219 46.39 -3.24 18.41
C LYS A 1219 45.81 -2.95 17.02
N GLU A 1220 46.67 -2.70 16.03
CA GLU A 1220 46.23 -2.51 14.65
C GLU A 1220 45.69 -3.80 14.01
N LEU A 1221 46.26 -4.96 14.33
CA LEU A 1221 45.78 -6.27 13.88
C LEU A 1221 44.37 -6.56 14.42
N GLU A 1222 44.11 -6.28 15.70
CA GLU A 1222 42.80 -6.44 16.32
C GLU A 1222 41.77 -5.50 15.66
N LYS A 1223 42.13 -4.22 15.48
CA LYS A 1223 41.29 -3.24 14.80
C LYS A 1223 40.96 -3.64 13.36
N ALA A 1224 41.95 -4.10 12.59
CA ALA A 1224 41.75 -4.55 11.21
C ALA A 1224 40.92 -5.85 11.14
N THR A 1225 41.06 -6.74 12.13
CA THR A 1225 40.25 -7.97 12.24
C THR A 1225 38.79 -7.63 12.47
N ASN A 1226 38.49 -6.74 13.42
CA ASN A 1226 37.12 -6.32 13.72
C ASN A 1226 36.47 -5.60 12.53
N GLU A 1227 37.24 -4.75 11.82
CA GLU A 1227 36.75 -4.11 10.60
C GLU A 1227 36.43 -5.13 9.50
N LEU A 1228 37.32 -6.10 9.23
CA LEU A 1228 37.05 -7.16 8.25
C LEU A 1228 35.77 -7.95 8.59
N LEU A 1229 35.60 -8.33 9.87
CA LEU A 1229 34.41 -9.07 10.32
C LEU A 1229 33.12 -8.26 10.13
N TYR A 1230 33.13 -6.97 10.49
CA TYR A 1230 32.00 -6.07 10.27
C TYR A 1230 31.57 -6.04 8.79
N TYR A 1231 32.53 -5.96 7.86
CA TYR A 1231 32.19 -5.95 6.44
C TYR A 1231 31.73 -7.30 5.90
N LEU A 1232 32.23 -8.41 6.44
CA LEU A 1232 31.73 -9.74 6.06
C LEU A 1232 30.25 -9.89 6.46
N ASP A 1233 29.85 -9.39 7.63
CA ASP A 1233 28.45 -9.38 8.06
C ASP A 1233 27.59 -8.47 7.17
N TYR A 1234 28.08 -7.26 6.85
CA TYR A 1234 27.42 -6.35 5.91
C TYR A 1234 27.19 -7.00 4.53
N ILE A 1235 28.20 -7.69 3.98
CA ILE A 1235 28.09 -8.39 2.69
C ILE A 1235 27.05 -9.50 2.76
N LYS A 1236 27.03 -10.28 3.85
CA LYS A 1236 26.03 -11.36 4.04
C LYS A 1236 24.60 -10.82 4.08
N GLU A 1237 24.36 -9.76 4.85
CA GLU A 1237 23.03 -9.14 4.99
C GLU A 1237 22.55 -8.52 3.66
N LYS A 1238 23.42 -7.76 2.99
CA LYS A 1238 23.06 -7.01 1.79
C LYS A 1238 22.78 -7.90 0.57
N TYR A 1239 23.52 -9.01 0.42
CA TYR A 1239 23.44 -9.85 -0.78
C TYR A 1239 22.74 -11.20 -0.55
N SER A 1240 22.07 -11.39 0.60
CA SER A 1240 21.28 -12.61 0.91
C SER A 1240 22.06 -13.92 0.70
N LEU A 1241 23.35 -13.94 1.04
CA LEU A 1241 24.17 -15.13 0.96
C LEU A 1241 23.70 -16.13 2.04
N ARG A 1242 23.02 -17.20 1.65
CA ARG A 1242 22.73 -18.34 2.54
C ARG A 1242 24.06 -19.04 2.89
N GLU A 1243 24.19 -19.44 4.16
CA GLU A 1243 25.43 -19.93 4.80
C GLU A 1243 26.25 -20.93 3.98
#